data_AF-W0A6F8-F1
#
_entry.id   AF-W0A6F8-F1
#
_cell.length_a   1.000
_cell.length_b   1.000
_cell.length_c   1.000
_cell.angle_alpha   90.00
_cell.angle_beta   90.00
_cell.angle_gamma   90.00
#
_symmetry.space_group_name_H-M   'P 1'
#
loop_
_entity.id
_entity.type
_entity.pdbx_description
1 polymer ?
#
loop_
_entity_poly.entity_id
_entity_poly.type
_entity_poly.pdbx_seq_one_letter_code
_entity_poly.pdbx_strand_id
1 'polypeptide(L)'
;MADIRKVQVRGLRGPGLSAEDTAAINAAVEAAEGAAEEAGAKLGEITDALATGLAAIDAAVEDAEEAAASIPLYTSPRLAAIEDALGLPAVPPEAPFHDSFAGGAGLLKNRPGYIVLTQSGFAAQVDSLSVGDGFIGGTTGTSAWGLKTTDSVTVWVDRIIGVAPITYLVDHVTVSPLLDRFRAGGTWTVVGGLNTGNYTISRIDDSSSPSSVQQLGNLRVEAFDVVSHRFEEPAPGTITLTVCLNGRQAGPPVVVSGLGVPFTMNHGITGNAGAQALRWIQIAKPATQALITLFAPNRVVHRNVDGSTTWRLRGQYTGDAPRALRYLLLDHAAGVAVSGHSNVLVNDLVAENGWWSGWFTISNAASLAVKDTGVRLFVRRRGLIDENDAEATADAWGPIQYPGEVSPVNGQSLGVQEGRQVLVTAGLYPAPARSFWIDGEPSTMQPEAFYRRQLPITADTTVAAFAGVVQALTGTSVATCSGGVSSTAIIERTVGTPGYIALRDAIEHAGGAGILRHIDGQSDIGTSDADYETVFLAIYTALIAEFPDLRVLMVPCSSAWAAGVGNYNRIRRLQWDIARRRTDICVGLGAYSNGVQKLDTLHKPALGYAEISRRNGHCYRQARGYQQFDGNGPWFAAFSKVSSSRLRGVFNLGRGDSLALNNSGYGGDFAGAMQFATASTFASPIAPTAFTIDASPVDIGGGVLQQGIEWDFAGTPFAGAAFARAAIGDNPYNLANNATINADLVNRASMIVALKAGEPSVEMQPYYSPDGNDYRQA
;
A
#
# COMPACT_ATOMS: atom_id res chain seq x y z
N MET A 1 23.70 -35.11 -6.05
CA MET A 1 24.74 -36.08 -5.65
C MET A 1 26.01 -35.31 -5.33
N ALA A 2 26.35 -35.18 -4.06
CA ALA A 2 27.54 -34.47 -3.58
C ALA A 2 28.35 -35.42 -2.70
N ASP A 3 29.67 -35.41 -2.91
CA ASP A 3 30.71 -36.20 -2.25
C ASP A 3 30.50 -36.39 -0.74
N ILE A 4 30.03 -37.58 -0.33
CA ILE A 4 30.30 -38.08 1.02
C ILE A 4 31.72 -38.62 1.00
N ARG A 5 32.62 -37.79 1.55
CA ARG A 5 34.04 -38.07 1.73
C ARG A 5 34.23 -39.50 2.25
N LYS A 6 34.88 -40.34 1.44
CA LYS A 6 35.54 -41.57 1.88
C LYS A 6 36.48 -41.21 3.04
N VAL A 7 36.08 -41.49 4.27
CA VAL A 7 37.03 -41.57 5.37
C VAL A 7 37.83 -42.85 5.12
N GLN A 8 38.96 -42.72 4.43
CA GLN A 8 39.94 -43.80 4.40
C GLN A 8 40.45 -44.01 5.84
N VAL A 9 39.88 -44.99 6.55
CA VAL A 9 40.48 -45.55 7.76
C VAL A 9 41.66 -46.44 7.34
N ARG A 10 42.69 -45.82 6.75
CA ARG A 10 44.02 -46.43 6.56
C ARG A 10 45.03 -45.57 7.30
N GLY A 11 45.00 -45.61 8.62
CA GLY A 11 45.92 -44.80 9.42
C GLY A 11 46.04 -45.12 10.92
N LEU A 12 45.14 -45.91 11.51
CA LEU A 12 45.23 -46.27 12.94
C LEU A 12 46.01 -47.58 13.12
N ARG A 13 47.30 -47.59 12.76
CA ARG A 13 48.28 -48.55 13.29
C ARG A 13 49.28 -47.80 14.17
N GLY A 14 48.78 -47.25 15.27
CA GLY A 14 49.62 -46.74 16.35
C GLY A 14 50.13 -47.91 17.22
N PRO A 15 51.36 -47.87 17.73
CA PRO A 15 51.91 -48.95 18.56
C PRO A 15 51.17 -48.97 19.89
N GLY A 16 50.31 -49.98 20.10
CA GLY A 16 49.60 -50.18 21.39
C GLY A 16 48.20 -50.79 21.32
N LEU A 17 47.59 -50.95 20.14
CA LEU A 17 46.30 -51.64 20.01
C LEU A 17 46.51 -53.16 20.00
N SER A 18 45.74 -53.88 20.82
CA SER A 18 45.73 -55.34 20.79
C SER A 18 45.10 -55.85 19.48
N ALA A 19 45.39 -57.09 19.10
CA ALA A 19 44.78 -57.71 17.93
C ALA A 19 43.24 -57.80 18.06
N GLU A 20 42.74 -57.92 19.28
CA GLU A 20 41.32 -58.01 19.61
C GLU A 20 40.62 -56.64 19.42
N ASP A 21 41.24 -55.55 19.88
CA ASP A 21 40.73 -54.19 19.69
C ASP A 21 40.69 -53.81 18.20
N THR A 22 41.70 -54.23 17.44
CA THR A 22 41.75 -53.99 15.99
C THR A 22 40.63 -54.75 15.26
N ALA A 23 40.32 -55.98 15.68
CA ALA A 23 39.23 -56.76 15.11
C ALA A 23 37.85 -56.14 15.44
N ALA A 24 37.66 -55.68 16.67
CA ALA A 24 36.42 -55.02 17.10
C ALA A 24 36.17 -53.70 16.34
N ILE A 25 37.22 -52.89 16.13
CA ILE A 25 37.12 -51.65 15.36
C ILE A 25 36.78 -51.94 13.89
N ASN A 26 37.42 -52.93 13.27
CA ASN A 26 37.11 -53.28 11.88
C ASN A 26 35.67 -53.77 11.71
N ALA A 27 35.17 -54.60 12.64
CA ALA A 27 33.79 -55.07 12.62
C ALA A 27 32.78 -53.91 12.79
N ALA A 28 33.10 -52.92 13.63
CA ALA A 28 32.26 -51.73 13.80
C ALA A 28 32.24 -50.84 12.55
N VAL A 29 33.38 -50.72 11.84
CA VAL A 29 33.46 -49.98 10.57
C VAL A 29 32.67 -50.70 9.47
N GLU A 30 32.81 -52.02 9.32
CA GLU A 30 32.04 -52.79 8.33
C GLU A 30 30.52 -52.70 8.59
N ALA A 31 30.09 -52.74 9.86
CA ALA A 31 28.69 -52.57 10.22
C ALA A 31 28.17 -51.15 9.90
N ALA A 32 28.99 -50.11 10.11
CA ALA A 32 28.64 -48.74 9.78
C ALA A 32 28.59 -48.49 8.26
N GLU A 33 29.51 -49.09 7.50
CA GLU A 33 29.50 -49.02 6.03
C GLU A 33 28.25 -49.72 5.45
N GLY A 34 27.89 -50.90 5.96
CA GLY A 34 26.66 -51.59 5.56
C GLY A 34 25.38 -50.80 5.86
N ALA A 35 25.31 -50.15 7.03
CA ALA A 35 24.17 -49.30 7.40
C ALA A 35 24.06 -48.04 6.51
N ALA A 36 25.19 -47.46 6.13
CA ALA A 36 25.22 -46.31 5.22
C ALA A 36 24.80 -46.69 3.79
N GLU A 37 25.17 -47.88 3.32
CA GLU A 37 24.78 -48.40 2.01
C GLU A 37 23.26 -48.70 1.96
N GLU A 38 22.70 -49.27 3.03
CA GLU A 38 21.25 -49.49 3.16
C GLU A 38 20.46 -48.16 3.22
N ALA A 39 20.98 -47.16 3.92
CA ALA A 39 20.38 -45.82 3.95
C ALA A 39 20.43 -45.14 2.58
N GLY A 40 21.52 -45.32 1.83
CA GLY A 40 21.66 -44.84 0.45
C GLY A 40 20.66 -45.49 -0.51
N ALA A 41 20.45 -46.81 -0.39
CA ALA A 41 19.46 -47.53 -1.18
C ALA A 41 18.03 -47.05 -0.89
N LYS A 42 17.66 -46.89 0.39
CA LYS A 42 16.36 -46.33 0.79
C LYS A 42 16.14 -44.91 0.29
N LEU A 43 17.19 -44.08 0.29
CA LEU A 43 17.10 -42.72 -0.27
C LEU A 43 16.89 -42.75 -1.78
N GLY A 44 17.52 -43.69 -2.48
CA GLY A 44 17.28 -43.95 -3.90
C GLY A 44 15.82 -44.33 -4.18
N GLU A 45 15.27 -45.29 -3.43
CA GLU A 45 13.87 -45.72 -3.52
C GLU A 45 12.89 -44.56 -3.29
N ILE A 46 13.16 -43.70 -2.29
CA ILE A 46 12.35 -42.50 -2.03
C ILE A 46 12.44 -41.51 -3.19
N THR A 47 13.62 -41.33 -3.78
CA THR A 47 13.82 -40.41 -4.90
C THR A 47 13.10 -40.89 -6.16
N ASP A 48 13.15 -42.20 -6.45
CA ASP A 48 12.46 -42.82 -7.57
C ASP A 48 10.93 -42.80 -7.39
N ALA A 49 10.44 -43.00 -6.15
CA ALA A 49 9.03 -42.85 -5.81
C ALA A 49 8.56 -41.40 -5.98
N LEU A 50 9.40 -40.41 -5.62
CA LEU A 50 9.09 -39.00 -5.80
C LEU A 50 9.06 -38.61 -7.28
N ALA A 51 10.00 -39.11 -8.09
CA ALA A 51 10.05 -38.89 -9.53
C ALA A 51 8.83 -39.52 -10.23
N THR A 52 8.43 -40.72 -9.82
CA THR A 52 7.23 -41.40 -10.31
C THR A 52 5.96 -40.64 -9.92
N GLY A 53 5.91 -40.11 -8.69
CA GLY A 53 4.81 -39.26 -8.22
C GLY A 53 4.70 -37.95 -8.99
N LEU A 54 5.82 -37.29 -9.31
CA LEU A 54 5.82 -36.07 -10.12
C LEU A 54 5.33 -36.35 -11.55
N ALA A 55 5.81 -37.42 -12.19
CA ALA A 55 5.37 -37.78 -13.53
C ALA A 55 3.87 -38.13 -13.59
N ALA A 56 3.32 -38.72 -12.54
CA ALA A 56 1.88 -38.99 -12.43
C ALA A 56 1.06 -37.70 -12.23
N ILE A 57 1.62 -36.70 -11.51
CA ILE A 57 0.99 -35.38 -11.36
C ILE A 57 1.00 -34.63 -12.69
N ASP A 58 2.11 -34.62 -13.41
CA ASP A 58 2.22 -33.94 -14.71
C ASP A 58 1.25 -34.55 -15.74
N ALA A 59 1.13 -35.88 -15.78
CA ALA A 59 0.16 -36.56 -16.63
C ALA A 59 -1.30 -36.23 -16.23
N ALA A 60 -1.61 -36.12 -14.93
CA ALA A 60 -2.93 -35.74 -14.46
C ALA A 60 -3.28 -34.27 -14.75
N VAL A 61 -2.28 -33.38 -14.77
CA VAL A 61 -2.45 -31.98 -15.17
C VAL A 61 -2.70 -31.88 -16.67
N GLU A 62 -1.97 -32.64 -17.49
CA GLU A 62 -2.16 -32.67 -18.95
C GLU A 62 -3.56 -33.22 -19.32
N ASP A 63 -4.00 -34.31 -18.68
CA ASP A 63 -5.37 -34.84 -18.83
C ASP A 63 -6.45 -33.83 -18.39
N ALA A 64 -6.19 -33.05 -17.33
CA ALA A 64 -7.11 -32.02 -16.85
C ALA A 64 -7.18 -30.80 -17.78
N GLU A 65 -6.07 -30.41 -18.40
CA GLU A 65 -6.01 -29.34 -19.40
C GLU A 65 -6.71 -29.76 -20.71
N GLU A 66 -6.57 -31.01 -21.14
CA GLU A 66 -7.26 -31.55 -22.32
C GLU A 66 -8.77 -31.72 -22.06
N ALA A 67 -9.17 -32.11 -20.84
CA ALA A 67 -10.56 -32.10 -20.40
C ALA A 67 -11.14 -30.67 -20.32
N ALA A 68 -10.35 -29.67 -19.90
CA ALA A 68 -10.78 -28.27 -19.85
C ALA A 68 -10.94 -27.65 -21.26
N ALA A 69 -10.15 -28.09 -22.23
CA ALA A 69 -10.19 -27.58 -23.61
C ALA A 69 -11.41 -28.08 -24.43
N SER A 70 -12.09 -29.15 -24.01
CA SER A 70 -13.14 -29.81 -24.78
C SER A 70 -14.59 -29.50 -24.36
N ILE A 71 -14.81 -28.63 -23.36
CA ILE A 71 -16.14 -28.39 -22.77
C ILE A 71 -16.74 -27.04 -23.22
N PRO A 72 -17.89 -27.01 -23.94
CA PRO A 72 -18.57 -25.78 -24.30
C PRO A 72 -19.15 -25.09 -23.05
N LEU A 73 -18.75 -23.84 -22.83
CA LEU A 73 -19.28 -22.97 -21.79
C LEU A 73 -20.76 -22.66 -22.02
N TYR A 74 -21.48 -22.46 -20.90
CA TYR A 74 -22.88 -22.05 -20.74
C TYR A 74 -23.91 -23.17 -20.56
N THR A 75 -24.08 -23.62 -19.31
CA THR A 75 -25.39 -23.63 -18.61
C THR A 75 -25.22 -23.96 -17.12
N SER A 76 -26.02 -23.27 -16.30
CA SER A 76 -25.93 -23.07 -14.85
C SER A 76 -25.96 -24.29 -13.89
N PRO A 77 -26.40 -25.51 -14.23
CA PRO A 77 -26.45 -26.60 -13.24
C PRO A 77 -25.14 -27.38 -13.04
N ARG A 78 -24.17 -27.26 -13.98
CA ARG A 78 -22.97 -28.11 -13.97
C ARG A 78 -21.78 -27.54 -13.19
N LEU A 79 -21.77 -26.24 -12.88
CA LEU A 79 -20.70 -25.64 -12.08
C LEU A 79 -20.70 -26.20 -10.65
N ALA A 80 -21.88 -26.37 -10.06
CA ALA A 80 -22.04 -26.92 -8.71
C ALA A 80 -21.60 -28.41 -8.60
N ALA A 81 -21.77 -29.20 -9.66
CA ALA A 81 -21.35 -30.60 -9.68
C ALA A 81 -19.84 -30.77 -9.91
N ILE A 82 -19.20 -29.81 -10.58
CA ILE A 82 -17.74 -29.76 -10.78
C ILE A 82 -17.05 -29.30 -9.49
N GLU A 83 -17.65 -28.36 -8.75
CA GLU A 83 -17.16 -27.91 -7.42
C GLU A 83 -17.14 -29.05 -6.38
N ASP A 84 -18.14 -29.94 -6.40
CA ASP A 84 -18.25 -31.10 -5.50
C ASP A 84 -17.31 -32.27 -5.90
N ALA A 85 -17.03 -32.43 -7.19
CA ALA A 85 -16.18 -33.50 -7.72
C ALA A 85 -14.66 -33.19 -7.66
N LEU A 86 -14.28 -31.91 -7.60
CA LEU A 86 -12.88 -31.46 -7.57
C LEU A 86 -12.27 -31.37 -6.17
N GLY A 87 -13.01 -31.70 -5.10
CA GLY A 87 -12.49 -31.63 -3.73
C GLY A 87 -12.05 -30.22 -3.31
N LEU A 88 -12.57 -29.18 -3.97
CA LEU A 88 -12.44 -27.81 -3.50
C LEU A 88 -13.11 -27.76 -2.11
N PRO A 89 -12.43 -27.20 -1.09
CA PRO A 89 -12.85 -27.41 0.29
C PRO A 89 -14.28 -26.91 0.47
N ALA A 90 -15.08 -27.77 1.10
CA ALA A 90 -16.30 -27.38 1.76
C ALA A 90 -16.05 -26.09 2.54
N VAL A 91 -17.04 -25.20 2.46
CA VAL A 91 -17.35 -24.09 3.37
C VAL A 91 -16.51 -24.15 4.66
N PRO A 92 -15.81 -23.08 5.07
CA PRO A 92 -15.12 -23.07 6.36
C PRO A 92 -16.07 -23.60 7.44
N PRO A 93 -15.60 -24.51 8.33
CA PRO A 93 -16.46 -25.11 9.34
C PRO A 93 -17.23 -24.00 10.05
N GLU A 94 -18.55 -24.16 10.04
CA GLU A 94 -19.58 -23.15 10.30
C GLU A 94 -19.12 -22.03 11.24
N ALA A 95 -19.14 -20.80 10.74
CA ALA A 95 -19.12 -19.63 11.59
C ALA A 95 -20.35 -19.68 12.51
N PRO A 96 -20.21 -19.66 13.86
CA PRO A 96 -21.34 -19.88 14.77
C PRO A 96 -22.40 -18.77 14.73
N PHE A 97 -22.12 -17.62 14.09
CA PHE A 97 -23.11 -16.63 13.66
C PHE A 97 -22.91 -16.31 12.19
N HIS A 98 -23.40 -17.19 11.35
CA HIS A 98 -23.79 -16.83 10.00
C HIS A 98 -25.30 -16.92 9.94
N ASP A 99 -25.96 -15.90 9.38
CA ASP A 99 -27.29 -16.11 8.82
C ASP A 99 -27.10 -17.01 7.58
N SER A 100 -26.95 -18.32 7.82
CA SER A 100 -26.85 -19.32 6.78
C SER A 100 -28.25 -19.59 6.27
N PHE A 101 -28.49 -19.16 5.03
CA PHE A 101 -29.67 -19.55 4.24
C PHE A 101 -29.50 -20.95 3.61
N ALA A 102 -28.39 -21.63 3.90
CA ALA A 102 -28.13 -22.99 3.46
C ALA A 102 -28.69 -23.97 4.50
N GLY A 103 -29.70 -24.74 4.09
CA GLY A 103 -30.41 -25.71 4.94
C GLY A 103 -31.90 -25.42 5.00
N GLY A 104 -32.73 -26.42 4.64
CA GLY A 104 -34.20 -26.30 4.52
C GLY A 104 -34.97 -25.94 5.80
N ALA A 105 -34.29 -25.75 6.92
CA ALA A 105 -34.83 -25.23 8.17
C ALA A 105 -33.99 -24.02 8.61
N GLY A 106 -34.26 -22.86 8.01
CA GLY A 106 -33.49 -21.63 8.21
C GLY A 106 -33.36 -21.21 9.68
N LEU A 107 -32.13 -20.94 10.09
CA LEU A 107 -31.76 -20.37 11.41
C LEU A 107 -32.41 -19.00 11.69
N LEU A 108 -33.00 -18.36 10.68
CA LEU A 108 -33.79 -17.13 10.83
C LEU A 108 -35.14 -17.33 11.55
N LYS A 109 -35.75 -18.53 11.47
CA LYS A 109 -37.06 -18.80 12.11
C LYS A 109 -37.01 -18.80 13.63
N ASN A 110 -35.81 -18.96 14.22
CA ASN A 110 -35.64 -19.06 15.68
C ASN A 110 -35.08 -17.78 16.30
N ARG A 111 -34.89 -16.70 15.53
CA ARG A 111 -34.46 -15.39 16.06
C ARG A 111 -35.69 -14.59 16.52
N PRO A 112 -35.86 -14.31 17.82
CA PRO A 112 -36.98 -13.50 18.29
C PRO A 112 -36.96 -12.11 17.63
N GLY A 113 -38.07 -11.70 17.00
CA GLY A 113 -38.23 -10.37 16.39
C GLY A 113 -37.88 -10.25 14.90
N TYR A 114 -37.57 -11.36 14.21
CA TYR A 114 -37.35 -11.38 12.75
C TYR A 114 -38.47 -12.11 12.00
N ILE A 115 -38.93 -11.55 10.88
CA ILE A 115 -39.96 -12.17 10.02
C ILE A 115 -39.50 -12.15 8.56
N VAL A 116 -39.66 -13.27 7.86
CA VAL A 116 -39.50 -13.34 6.39
C VAL A 116 -40.81 -12.90 5.75
N LEU A 117 -40.77 -11.89 4.87
CA LEU A 117 -41.95 -11.38 4.17
C LEU A 117 -41.86 -11.64 2.67
N THR A 118 -42.96 -12.11 2.09
CA THR A 118 -43.17 -12.37 0.66
C THR A 118 -44.17 -11.37 0.09
N GLN A 119 -43.91 -10.77 -1.08
CA GLN A 119 -44.79 -9.76 -1.66
C GLN A 119 -45.92 -10.37 -2.51
N SER A 120 -47.16 -9.99 -2.25
CA SER A 120 -48.30 -10.24 -3.15
C SER A 120 -48.28 -9.23 -4.31
N GLY A 121 -48.13 -9.68 -5.56
CA GLY A 121 -48.14 -8.83 -6.76
C GLY A 121 -47.02 -9.09 -7.78
N PHE A 122 -45.97 -9.83 -7.41
CA PHE A 122 -45.03 -10.44 -8.35
C PHE A 122 -45.61 -11.80 -8.79
N ALA A 123 -46.49 -11.78 -9.78
CA ALA A 123 -47.32 -12.93 -10.16
C ALA A 123 -46.61 -14.02 -10.99
N ALA A 124 -45.30 -14.20 -10.86
CA ALA A 124 -44.60 -15.33 -11.46
C ALA A 124 -43.91 -16.15 -10.37
N GLN A 125 -44.46 -17.33 -10.10
CA GLN A 125 -43.89 -18.47 -9.36
C GLN A 125 -43.75 -18.33 -7.84
N VAL A 126 -44.90 -18.26 -7.16
CA VAL A 126 -45.01 -18.71 -5.75
C VAL A 126 -45.03 -20.25 -5.66
N ASP A 127 -45.34 -20.95 -6.76
CA ASP A 127 -45.55 -22.41 -6.78
C ASP A 127 -44.27 -23.25 -6.90
N SER A 128 -43.08 -22.68 -6.71
CA SER A 128 -41.84 -23.46 -6.65
C SER A 128 -40.86 -22.97 -5.58
N LEU A 129 -41.35 -22.83 -4.35
CA LEU A 129 -40.52 -23.10 -3.18
C LEU A 129 -40.38 -24.63 -3.04
N SER A 130 -39.66 -25.27 -3.96
CA SER A 130 -39.17 -26.61 -3.68
C SER A 130 -37.98 -26.47 -2.75
N VAL A 131 -38.16 -26.83 -1.49
CA VAL A 131 -37.06 -27.09 -0.54
C VAL A 131 -36.36 -28.37 -1.00
N GLY A 132 -35.62 -28.28 -2.11
CA GLY A 132 -34.71 -29.30 -2.59
C GLY A 132 -33.31 -28.70 -2.56
N ASP A 133 -32.37 -29.39 -1.92
CA ASP A 133 -30.94 -29.07 -1.87
C ASP A 133 -30.50 -27.77 -1.17
N GLY A 134 -31.37 -27.20 -0.32
CA GLY A 134 -30.92 -26.24 0.69
C GLY A 134 -30.53 -24.86 0.17
N PHE A 135 -31.06 -24.42 -0.97
CA PHE A 135 -30.92 -23.03 -1.44
C PHE A 135 -32.29 -22.34 -1.59
N ILE A 136 -32.41 -21.11 -1.10
CA ILE A 136 -33.54 -20.22 -1.44
C ILE A 136 -33.15 -19.47 -2.71
N GLY A 137 -33.58 -19.97 -3.87
CA GLY A 137 -33.38 -19.33 -5.17
C GLY A 137 -34.47 -19.74 -6.14
N GLY A 138 -35.16 -18.78 -6.75
CA GLY A 138 -36.10 -19.05 -7.83
C GLY A 138 -35.34 -19.40 -9.11
N THR A 139 -35.75 -20.48 -9.78
CA THR A 139 -35.10 -20.97 -11.01
C THR A 139 -35.40 -20.11 -12.25
N THR A 140 -36.40 -19.24 -12.20
CA THR A 140 -36.78 -18.37 -13.33
C THR A 140 -37.46 -17.10 -12.86
N GLY A 141 -36.77 -15.95 -12.95
CA GLY A 141 -37.36 -14.61 -12.85
C GLY A 141 -37.68 -14.12 -11.43
N THR A 142 -37.13 -12.95 -11.10
CA THR A 142 -37.63 -12.00 -10.07
C THR A 142 -38.29 -12.59 -8.82
N SER A 143 -37.49 -13.13 -7.90
CA SER A 143 -37.97 -13.46 -6.54
C SER A 143 -37.62 -12.31 -5.58
N ALA A 144 -38.61 -11.75 -4.89
CA ALA A 144 -38.42 -10.73 -3.85
C ALA A 144 -38.70 -11.31 -2.47
N TRP A 145 -37.70 -11.35 -1.60
CA TRP A 145 -37.79 -11.82 -0.21
C TRP A 145 -37.17 -10.76 0.68
N GLY A 146 -37.74 -10.49 1.86
CA GLY A 146 -37.18 -9.54 2.83
C GLY A 146 -37.14 -10.09 4.25
N LEU A 147 -36.15 -9.67 5.03
CA LEU A 147 -36.07 -9.85 6.48
C LEU A 147 -36.59 -8.59 7.16
N LYS A 148 -37.41 -8.68 8.19
CA LYS A 148 -37.90 -7.51 8.96
C LYS A 148 -37.51 -7.63 10.42
N THR A 149 -36.88 -6.59 10.99
CA THR A 149 -36.79 -6.39 12.44
C THR A 149 -38.08 -5.76 12.98
N THR A 150 -38.57 -6.15 14.16
CA THR A 150 -39.70 -5.47 14.83
C THR A 150 -39.37 -4.02 15.20
N ASP A 151 -40.20 -3.07 14.73
CA ASP A 151 -40.42 -1.67 15.15
C ASP A 151 -39.24 -0.96 15.84
N SER A 152 -38.06 -0.89 15.21
CA SER A 152 -36.91 -0.18 15.78
C SER A 152 -36.31 0.82 14.82
N VAL A 153 -36.12 2.05 15.32
CA VAL A 153 -35.54 3.16 14.55
C VAL A 153 -34.02 3.08 14.47
N THR A 154 -33.36 2.39 15.41
CA THR A 154 -31.90 2.25 15.47
C THR A 154 -31.44 0.85 15.07
N VAL A 155 -30.81 0.70 13.90
CA VAL A 155 -30.37 -0.58 13.32
C VAL A 155 -29.05 -0.40 12.56
N TRP A 156 -28.15 -1.39 12.67
CA TRP A 156 -26.93 -1.48 11.88
C TRP A 156 -27.05 -2.66 10.90
N VAL A 157 -26.69 -2.42 9.63
CA VAL A 157 -26.71 -3.40 8.56
C VAL A 157 -25.34 -3.45 7.90
N ASP A 158 -24.62 -4.55 8.05
CA ASP A 158 -23.31 -4.77 7.45
C ASP A 158 -23.40 -5.77 6.31
N ARG A 159 -22.69 -5.51 5.21
CA ARG A 159 -22.71 -6.31 3.99
C ARG A 159 -21.33 -6.39 3.35
N ILE A 160 -20.95 -7.55 2.82
CA ILE A 160 -19.82 -7.64 1.88
C ILE A 160 -20.29 -7.45 0.44
N ILE A 161 -19.56 -6.65 -0.33
CA ILE A 161 -19.81 -6.45 -1.75
C ILE A 161 -19.26 -7.63 -2.59
N GLY A 162 -20.07 -8.26 -3.43
CA GLY A 162 -19.64 -9.37 -4.30
C GLY A 162 -18.96 -8.94 -5.61
N VAL A 163 -18.43 -9.93 -6.37
CA VAL A 163 -17.69 -9.73 -7.64
C VAL A 163 -18.56 -9.61 -8.91
N ALA A 164 -19.84 -9.99 -8.85
CA ALA A 164 -20.72 -9.88 -10.01
C ALA A 164 -21.31 -8.47 -10.13
N PRO A 165 -21.57 -7.95 -11.35
CA PRO A 165 -22.37 -6.76 -11.53
C PRO A 165 -23.76 -7.05 -11.01
N ILE A 166 -24.02 -6.62 -9.77
CA ILE A 166 -25.35 -6.67 -9.22
C ILE A 166 -26.12 -5.51 -9.87
N THR A 167 -26.72 -5.79 -11.03
CA THR A 167 -27.45 -4.80 -11.81
C THR A 167 -28.62 -4.21 -11.00
N TYR A 168 -29.16 -4.96 -10.03
CA TYR A 168 -30.25 -4.54 -9.14
C TYR A 168 -30.23 -5.31 -7.80
N LEU A 169 -29.41 -4.89 -6.83
CA LEU A 169 -29.74 -5.12 -5.43
C LEU A 169 -30.55 -3.90 -5.01
N VAL A 170 -31.55 -4.10 -4.16
CA VAL A 170 -32.16 -3.02 -3.42
C VAL A 170 -31.86 -3.35 -1.97
N ASP A 171 -30.82 -2.74 -1.42
CA ASP A 171 -30.40 -3.00 -0.04
C ASP A 171 -31.52 -2.80 0.98
N HIS A 172 -32.54 -2.00 0.64
CA HIS A 172 -33.66 -1.69 1.52
C HIS A 172 -35.00 -1.59 0.78
N VAL A 173 -35.93 -2.53 1.04
CA VAL A 173 -37.36 -2.31 0.80
C VAL A 173 -38.11 -2.73 2.04
N THR A 174 -38.85 -1.79 2.61
CA THR A 174 -39.91 -2.13 3.55
C THR A 174 -40.96 -2.94 2.83
N VAL A 175 -41.25 -4.12 3.37
CA VAL A 175 -42.41 -4.88 2.97
C VAL A 175 -43.63 -4.33 3.72
N SER A 176 -44.20 -3.30 3.12
CA SER A 176 -45.57 -2.81 3.32
C SER A 176 -46.20 -2.78 1.93
N PRO A 177 -47.51 -3.01 1.78
CA PRO A 177 -48.15 -3.08 0.45
C PRO A 177 -47.99 -1.82 -0.43
N LEU A 178 -47.37 -0.72 0.04
CA LEU A 178 -47.19 0.53 -0.72
C LEU A 178 -45.79 1.22 -0.60
N LEU A 179 -44.70 0.42 -0.55
CA LEU A 179 -43.29 0.74 -0.94
C LEU A 179 -42.48 1.80 -0.13
N ASP A 180 -41.30 1.42 0.41
CA ASP A 180 -40.27 2.36 0.92
C ASP A 180 -39.16 2.66 -0.11
N ARG A 181 -38.60 3.86 0.03
CA ARG A 181 -38.12 4.72 -1.07
C ARG A 181 -36.62 4.71 -1.33
N PHE A 182 -35.86 3.72 -0.86
CA PHE A 182 -34.40 3.74 -1.00
C PHE A 182 -33.89 2.59 -1.84
N ARG A 183 -32.97 2.90 -2.76
CA ARG A 183 -32.25 1.91 -3.54
C ARG A 183 -30.77 2.16 -3.40
N ALA A 184 -30.02 1.08 -3.20
CA ALA A 184 -28.59 1.13 -3.37
C ALA A 184 -28.10 0.02 -4.30
N GLY A 185 -27.21 0.36 -5.23
CA GLY A 185 -26.75 -0.56 -6.28
C GLY A 185 -25.49 -0.05 -6.94
N GLY A 186 -24.84 -0.87 -7.77
CA GLY A 186 -23.58 -0.45 -8.36
C GLY A 186 -23.18 -1.06 -9.69
N THR A 187 -22.25 -0.37 -10.35
CA THR A 187 -21.63 -0.75 -11.63
C THR A 187 -20.12 -0.93 -11.43
N TRP A 188 -19.52 -1.86 -12.17
CA TRP A 188 -18.15 -2.33 -11.93
C TRP A 188 -17.28 -2.23 -13.18
N THR A 189 -16.00 -1.92 -12.98
CA THR A 189 -14.92 -1.96 -13.96
C THR A 189 -13.67 -2.56 -13.32
N VAL A 190 -12.69 -2.99 -14.14
CA VAL A 190 -11.40 -3.47 -13.63
C VAL A 190 -10.37 -2.35 -13.70
N VAL A 191 -9.73 -2.01 -12.58
CA VAL A 191 -8.63 -1.04 -12.49
C VAL A 191 -7.51 -1.63 -11.64
N GLY A 192 -6.27 -1.66 -12.15
CA GLY A 192 -5.12 -2.17 -11.40
C GLY A 192 -5.32 -3.61 -10.89
N GLY A 193 -5.99 -4.47 -11.67
CA GLY A 193 -6.30 -5.85 -11.29
C GLY A 193 -7.41 -6.01 -10.23
N LEU A 194 -8.15 -4.94 -9.90
CA LEU A 194 -9.26 -4.96 -8.95
C LEU A 194 -10.59 -4.70 -9.64
N ASN A 195 -11.61 -5.45 -9.28
CA ASN A 195 -13.01 -5.11 -9.58
C ASN A 195 -13.43 -3.94 -8.69
N THR A 196 -13.64 -2.77 -9.30
CA THR A 196 -13.90 -1.51 -8.62
C THR A 196 -15.10 -0.82 -9.26
N GLY A 197 -15.96 -0.24 -8.44
CA GLY A 197 -17.30 0.15 -8.85
C GLY A 197 -17.84 1.35 -8.09
N ASN A 198 -18.98 1.85 -8.56
CA ASN A 198 -19.71 2.91 -7.88
C ASN A 198 -20.93 2.32 -7.21
N TYR A 199 -21.05 2.47 -5.89
CA TYR A 199 -22.22 2.16 -5.09
C TYR A 199 -23.05 3.43 -4.90
N THR A 200 -24.18 3.49 -5.57
CA THR A 200 -25.10 4.61 -5.55
C THR A 200 -26.15 4.40 -4.48
N ILE A 201 -26.47 5.45 -3.72
CA ILE A 201 -27.63 5.50 -2.82
C ILE A 201 -28.62 6.48 -3.43
N SER A 202 -29.83 6.01 -3.66
CA SER A 202 -30.87 6.74 -4.33
C SER A 202 -32.18 6.69 -3.59
N ARG A 203 -32.94 7.78 -3.72
CA ARG A 203 -34.35 7.87 -3.38
C ARG A 203 -35.19 7.53 -4.61
N ILE A 204 -36.30 6.83 -4.40
CA ILE A 204 -37.33 6.54 -5.40
C ILE A 204 -38.57 7.36 -5.03
N ASP A 205 -38.94 8.30 -5.88
CA ASP A 205 -40.17 9.06 -5.76
C ASP A 205 -41.31 8.40 -6.53
N ASP A 206 -42.49 8.35 -5.91
CA ASP A 206 -43.69 7.79 -6.52
C ASP A 206 -44.30 8.79 -7.51
N SER A 207 -44.20 8.45 -8.78
CA SER A 207 -45.38 8.42 -9.63
C SER A 207 -45.40 7.05 -10.32
N SER A 208 -46.54 6.64 -10.85
CA SER A 208 -46.83 5.33 -11.49
C SER A 208 -45.90 4.88 -12.64
N SER A 209 -44.79 5.59 -12.86
CA SER A 209 -43.65 5.21 -13.67
C SER A 209 -42.37 5.68 -12.95
N PRO A 210 -41.33 4.84 -12.78
CA PRO A 210 -40.09 5.18 -12.06
C PRO A 210 -39.33 6.28 -12.81
N SER A 211 -39.73 7.54 -12.63
CA SER A 211 -39.32 8.66 -13.48
C SER A 211 -38.43 9.68 -12.77
N SER A 212 -38.32 9.66 -11.44
CA SER A 212 -37.32 10.45 -10.72
C SER A 212 -36.64 9.63 -9.61
N VAL A 213 -35.42 9.16 -9.92
CA VAL A 213 -34.48 8.62 -8.95
C VAL A 213 -33.59 9.79 -8.49
N GLN A 214 -33.80 10.30 -7.27
CA GLN A 214 -32.91 11.31 -6.71
C GLN A 214 -31.69 10.62 -6.11
N GLN A 215 -30.51 10.84 -6.71
CA GLN A 215 -29.27 10.35 -6.14
C GLN A 215 -28.94 11.12 -4.86
N LEU A 216 -28.83 10.40 -3.74
CA LEU A 216 -28.48 10.95 -2.43
C LEU A 216 -26.97 10.83 -2.15
N GLY A 217 -26.29 9.86 -2.79
CA GLY A 217 -24.85 9.69 -2.66
C GLY A 217 -24.28 8.68 -3.65
N ASN A 218 -22.97 8.78 -3.92
CA ASN A 218 -22.18 7.79 -4.64
C ASN A 218 -20.91 7.49 -3.85
N LEU A 219 -20.61 6.21 -3.66
CA LEU A 219 -19.41 5.70 -3.02
C LEU A 219 -18.60 4.91 -4.03
N ARG A 220 -17.29 5.12 -4.08
CA ARG A 220 -16.41 4.17 -4.76
C ARG A 220 -16.25 2.96 -3.83
N VAL A 221 -16.39 1.76 -4.39
CA VAL A 221 -16.27 0.50 -3.67
C VAL A 221 -15.47 -0.49 -4.49
N GLU A 222 -14.78 -1.39 -3.83
CA GLU A 222 -14.11 -2.52 -4.44
C GLU A 222 -14.82 -3.81 -4.06
N ALA A 223 -14.71 -4.83 -4.93
CA ALA A 223 -15.22 -6.15 -4.61
C ALA A 223 -14.63 -6.62 -3.26
N PHE A 224 -15.50 -7.15 -2.41
CA PHE A 224 -15.28 -7.56 -1.04
C PHE A 224 -15.09 -6.45 0.00
N ASP A 225 -15.31 -5.18 -0.35
CA ASP A 225 -15.48 -4.16 0.69
C ASP A 225 -16.72 -4.47 1.55
N VAL A 226 -16.68 -3.99 2.79
CA VAL A 226 -17.82 -4.05 3.71
C VAL A 226 -18.55 -2.72 3.68
N VAL A 227 -19.83 -2.72 3.31
CA VAL A 227 -20.69 -1.54 3.40
C VAL A 227 -21.61 -1.68 4.60
N SER A 228 -21.60 -0.69 5.47
CA SER A 228 -22.50 -0.59 6.62
C SER A 228 -23.52 0.52 6.42
N HIS A 229 -24.77 0.26 6.74
CA HIS A 229 -25.80 1.28 6.91
C HIS A 229 -26.19 1.34 8.38
N ARG A 230 -26.09 2.52 8.97
CA ARG A 230 -26.46 2.77 10.37
C ARG A 230 -27.61 3.75 10.38
N PHE A 231 -28.77 3.25 10.78
CA PHE A 231 -29.95 4.06 11.04
C PHE A 231 -29.95 4.41 12.52
N GLU A 232 -30.09 5.69 12.82
CA GLU A 232 -30.07 6.21 14.19
C GLU A 232 -31.17 7.26 14.35
N GLU A 233 -31.74 7.34 15.54
CA GLU A 233 -32.69 8.38 15.93
C GLU A 233 -32.04 9.28 16.99
N PRO A 234 -31.17 10.24 16.59
CA PRO A 234 -30.47 11.11 17.54
C PRO A 234 -31.42 12.01 18.35
N ALA A 235 -32.62 12.28 17.83
CA ALA A 235 -33.67 13.02 18.51
C ALA A 235 -35.04 12.49 18.06
N PRO A 236 -36.09 12.58 18.90
CA PRO A 236 -37.43 12.09 18.54
C PRO A 236 -37.90 12.63 17.18
N GLY A 237 -38.25 11.72 16.26
CA GLY A 237 -38.72 12.06 14.91
C GLY A 237 -37.63 12.46 13.91
N THR A 238 -36.35 12.46 14.31
CA THR A 238 -35.21 12.72 13.41
C THR A 238 -34.45 11.44 13.16
N ILE A 239 -34.51 10.91 11.93
CA ILE A 239 -33.84 9.66 11.56
C ILE A 239 -32.67 9.99 10.65
N THR A 240 -31.48 9.52 10.98
CA THR A 240 -30.27 9.70 10.18
C THR A 240 -29.78 8.36 9.64
N LEU A 241 -29.41 8.34 8.37
CA LEU A 241 -28.67 7.25 7.74
C LEU A 241 -27.21 7.65 7.64
N THR A 242 -26.34 6.92 8.33
CA THR A 242 -24.89 6.98 8.18
C THR A 242 -24.43 5.78 7.38
N VAL A 243 -23.65 6.02 6.33
CA VAL A 243 -23.07 4.95 5.51
C VAL A 243 -21.61 4.82 5.88
N CYS A 244 -21.13 3.61 6.10
CA CYS A 244 -19.72 3.33 6.30
C CYS A 244 -19.21 2.37 5.23
N LEU A 245 -17.95 2.56 4.83
CA LEU A 245 -17.18 1.66 4.00
C LEU A 245 -16.02 1.14 4.84
N ASN A 246 -15.90 -0.18 4.98
CA ASN A 246 -14.89 -0.85 5.80
C ASN A 246 -14.85 -0.29 7.25
N GLY A 247 -16.03 0.03 7.79
CA GLY A 247 -16.19 0.60 9.13
C GLY A 247 -15.90 2.11 9.27
N ARG A 248 -15.40 2.77 8.22
CA ARG A 248 -15.22 4.22 8.18
C ARG A 248 -16.41 4.91 7.55
N GLN A 249 -16.90 5.98 8.17
CA GLN A 249 -17.99 6.76 7.61
C GLN A 249 -17.61 7.29 6.21
N ALA A 250 -18.53 7.11 5.26
CA ALA A 250 -18.34 7.36 3.84
C ALA A 250 -19.22 8.54 3.40
N GLY A 251 -18.89 9.74 3.88
CA GLY A 251 -19.66 10.97 3.66
C GLY A 251 -20.59 11.36 4.81
N PRO A 252 -21.21 12.55 4.74
CA PRO A 252 -22.04 13.07 5.82
C PRO A 252 -23.31 12.23 6.03
N PRO A 253 -23.86 12.16 7.26
CA PRO A 253 -25.13 11.48 7.52
C PRO A 253 -26.28 12.13 6.75
N VAL A 254 -27.20 11.31 6.25
CA VAL A 254 -28.38 11.77 5.51
C VAL A 254 -29.59 11.79 6.45
N VAL A 255 -30.24 12.95 6.58
CA VAL A 255 -31.49 13.06 7.37
C VAL A 255 -32.65 12.47 6.56
N VAL A 256 -33.10 11.28 6.96
CA VAL A 256 -34.15 10.51 6.30
C VAL A 256 -35.55 11.03 6.66
N SER A 257 -35.75 11.50 7.89
CA SER A 257 -37.06 12.01 8.35
C SER A 257 -37.52 13.29 7.65
N GLY A 258 -36.60 14.06 7.04
CA GLY A 258 -36.89 15.29 6.30
C GLY A 258 -37.40 15.09 4.87
N LEU A 259 -37.55 13.84 4.42
CA LEU A 259 -37.81 13.52 3.01
C LEU A 259 -39.30 13.55 2.60
N GLY A 260 -40.20 13.95 3.52
CA GLY A 260 -41.60 14.25 3.22
C GLY A 260 -42.55 13.05 3.26
N VAL A 261 -42.16 11.94 3.90
CA VAL A 261 -43.01 10.76 4.12
C VAL A 261 -42.70 9.99 5.40
N PRO A 262 -43.68 9.22 5.93
CA PRO A 262 -43.48 8.42 7.14
C PRO A 262 -42.46 7.30 6.93
N PHE A 263 -41.45 7.23 7.78
CA PHE A 263 -40.51 6.11 7.84
C PHE A 263 -41.17 4.94 8.58
N THR A 264 -41.24 3.77 7.94
CA THR A 264 -42.03 2.63 8.45
C THR A 264 -41.30 1.79 9.52
N MET A 265 -40.08 2.15 9.90
CA MET A 265 -39.22 1.48 10.90
C MET A 265 -38.86 0.02 10.58
N ASN A 266 -39.11 -0.42 9.34
CA ASN A 266 -38.77 -1.75 8.86
C ASN A 266 -37.45 -1.69 8.07
N HIS A 267 -36.58 -2.68 8.28
CA HIS A 267 -35.28 -2.79 7.62
C HIS A 267 -35.16 -4.18 7.01
N GLY A 268 -34.71 -4.29 5.76
CA GLY A 268 -34.62 -5.56 5.02
C GLY A 268 -34.22 -5.41 3.55
N ILE A 269 -33.62 -6.44 2.95
CA ILE A 269 -33.13 -6.43 1.56
C ILE A 269 -34.19 -6.97 0.59
N THR A 270 -34.23 -6.47 -0.65
CA THR A 270 -35.00 -7.10 -1.75
C THR A 270 -34.24 -7.05 -3.09
N GLY A 271 -34.63 -7.92 -4.03
CA GLY A 271 -34.06 -7.95 -5.38
C GLY A 271 -33.45 -9.29 -5.75
N ASN A 272 -32.85 -9.38 -6.94
CA ASN A 272 -32.26 -10.61 -7.46
C ASN A 272 -30.85 -10.80 -6.87
N ALA A 273 -30.79 -11.24 -5.62
CA ALA A 273 -29.56 -11.61 -4.96
C ALA A 273 -29.24 -13.08 -5.27
N GLY A 274 -28.12 -13.35 -5.95
CA GLY A 274 -27.63 -14.73 -6.05
C GLY A 274 -27.39 -15.31 -4.65
N ALA A 275 -27.58 -16.63 -4.48
CA ALA A 275 -27.51 -17.30 -3.17
C ALA A 275 -26.21 -17.04 -2.39
N GLN A 276 -25.11 -16.71 -3.08
CA GLN A 276 -23.86 -16.33 -2.44
C GLN A 276 -23.88 -14.92 -1.81
N ALA A 277 -24.67 -13.97 -2.34
CA ALA A 277 -24.71 -12.60 -1.84
C ALA A 277 -25.43 -12.47 -0.49
N LEU A 278 -26.42 -13.32 -0.22
CA LEU A 278 -27.18 -13.31 1.04
C LEU A 278 -26.36 -13.81 2.24
N ARG A 279 -25.33 -14.64 2.01
CA ARG A 279 -24.50 -15.20 3.08
C ARG A 279 -23.71 -14.12 3.84
N TRP A 280 -23.49 -12.93 3.27
CA TRP A 280 -22.54 -11.96 3.80
C TRP A 280 -23.23 -10.70 4.34
N ILE A 281 -24.31 -10.89 5.09
CA ILE A 281 -25.18 -9.81 5.56
C ILE A 281 -25.47 -10.02 7.05
N GLN A 282 -25.34 -8.95 7.84
CA GLN A 282 -25.68 -8.94 9.26
C GLN A 282 -26.55 -7.74 9.56
N ILE A 283 -27.68 -7.98 10.23
CA ILE A 283 -28.60 -6.93 10.68
C ILE A 283 -28.70 -7.02 12.20
N ALA A 284 -28.37 -5.93 12.90
CA ALA A 284 -28.42 -5.89 14.35
C ALA A 284 -29.10 -4.63 14.90
N LYS A 285 -29.74 -4.77 16.07
CA LYS A 285 -30.23 -3.71 16.94
C LYS A 285 -29.18 -3.39 18.01
N PRO A 286 -28.45 -2.26 17.92
CA PRO A 286 -27.33 -1.94 18.80
C PRO A 286 -27.66 -1.96 20.30
N ALA A 287 -28.89 -1.57 20.67
CA ALA A 287 -29.30 -1.47 22.08
C ALA A 287 -29.47 -2.83 22.78
N THR A 288 -29.73 -3.91 22.03
CA THR A 288 -30.10 -5.21 22.60
C THR A 288 -29.26 -6.38 22.09
N GLN A 289 -28.42 -6.16 21.09
CA GLN A 289 -27.59 -7.20 20.49
C GLN A 289 -26.12 -6.83 20.59
N ALA A 290 -25.31 -7.79 20.99
CA ALA A 290 -23.87 -7.69 21.01
C ALA A 290 -23.34 -7.84 19.58
N LEU A 291 -22.94 -6.74 18.96
CA LEU A 291 -22.28 -6.69 17.66
C LEU A 291 -20.81 -6.30 17.86
N ILE A 292 -19.95 -6.73 16.95
CA ILE A 292 -18.66 -6.09 16.70
C ILE A 292 -18.56 -5.73 15.22
N THR A 293 -17.90 -4.63 14.91
CA THR A 293 -17.50 -4.24 13.55
C THR A 293 -16.00 -4.13 13.48
N LEU A 294 -15.43 -4.19 12.27
CA LEU A 294 -14.05 -3.77 12.05
C LEU A 294 -14.05 -2.35 11.53
N PHE A 295 -13.27 -1.51 12.19
CA PHE A 295 -12.76 -0.27 11.65
C PHE A 295 -11.51 -0.63 10.84
N ALA A 296 -11.74 -1.35 9.74
CA ALA A 296 -10.67 -2.05 9.04
C ALA A 296 -9.76 -1.02 8.33
N PRO A 297 -8.44 -1.10 8.55
CA PRO A 297 -7.51 -0.30 7.77
C PRO A 297 -7.53 -0.75 6.30
N ASN A 298 -7.01 0.13 5.46
CA ASN A 298 -6.83 0.08 4.03
C ASN A 298 -6.49 -1.34 3.51
N ARG A 299 -6.78 -1.59 2.24
CA ARG A 299 -6.51 -2.87 1.58
C ARG A 299 -5.02 -3.20 1.47
N VAL A 300 -4.10 -2.35 1.91
CA VAL A 300 -2.67 -2.69 2.03
C VAL A 300 -2.27 -2.63 3.50
N VAL A 301 -1.67 -3.71 3.99
CA VAL A 301 -1.18 -3.82 5.36
C VAL A 301 0.33 -3.77 5.36
N HIS A 302 0.90 -2.84 6.13
CA HIS A 302 2.34 -2.61 6.12
C HIS A 302 3.14 -3.86 6.55
N ARG A 303 4.14 -4.21 5.75
CA ARG A 303 5.15 -5.22 6.07
C ARG A 303 6.28 -4.64 6.92
N ASN A 304 6.54 -5.30 8.04
CA ASN A 304 7.65 -4.96 8.94
C ASN A 304 9.01 -5.14 8.23
N VAL A 305 10.09 -4.63 8.83
CA VAL A 305 11.44 -4.70 8.25
C VAL A 305 11.92 -6.14 8.05
N ASP A 306 11.52 -7.07 8.91
CA ASP A 306 11.82 -8.50 8.80
C ASP A 306 10.93 -9.24 7.77
N GLY A 307 10.04 -8.51 7.09
CA GLY A 307 9.10 -9.01 6.10
C GLY A 307 7.80 -9.59 6.67
N SER A 308 7.68 -9.73 8.00
CA SER A 308 6.42 -10.10 8.65
C SER A 308 5.35 -9.02 8.46
N THR A 309 4.10 -9.30 8.80
CA THR A 309 3.00 -8.33 8.63
C THR A 309 2.17 -8.27 9.89
N THR A 310 2.03 -7.07 10.44
CA THR A 310 1.26 -6.82 11.66
C THR A 310 -0.06 -6.14 11.32
N TRP A 311 -1.16 -6.79 11.69
CA TRP A 311 -2.48 -6.19 11.65
C TRP A 311 -2.73 -5.47 12.97
N ARG A 312 -2.88 -4.15 12.89
CA ARG A 312 -3.45 -3.34 13.97
C ARG A 312 -4.96 -3.28 13.76
N LEU A 313 -5.69 -3.90 14.67
CA LEU A 313 -7.14 -4.03 14.61
C LEU A 313 -7.80 -2.96 15.46
N ARG A 314 -8.90 -2.42 14.94
CA ARG A 314 -9.80 -1.54 15.67
C ARG A 314 -11.22 -1.82 15.20
N GLY A 315 -12.18 -1.52 16.04
CA GLY A 315 -13.58 -1.64 15.68
C GLY A 315 -14.52 -1.04 16.71
N GLN A 316 -15.81 -1.10 16.42
CA GLN A 316 -16.84 -0.72 17.38
C GLN A 316 -17.52 -1.98 17.92
N TYR A 317 -18.06 -1.87 19.12
CA TYR A 317 -18.90 -2.89 19.71
C TYR A 317 -20.16 -2.28 20.29
N THR A 318 -21.21 -3.09 20.38
CA THR A 318 -22.46 -2.75 21.05
C THR A 318 -22.70 -3.71 22.22
N GLY A 319 -23.58 -3.32 23.13
CA GLY A 319 -23.77 -4.02 24.40
C GLY A 319 -22.52 -3.94 25.29
N ASP A 320 -22.26 -5.01 26.05
CA ASP A 320 -21.11 -5.08 26.96
C ASP A 320 -19.76 -5.07 26.22
N ALA A 321 -18.71 -4.62 26.90
CA ALA A 321 -17.36 -4.65 26.34
C ALA A 321 -16.88 -6.11 26.11
N PRO A 322 -16.31 -6.45 24.94
CA PRO A 322 -15.73 -7.78 24.72
C PRO A 322 -14.52 -7.99 25.63
N ARG A 323 -14.47 -9.15 26.31
CA ARG A 323 -13.32 -9.55 27.14
C ARG A 323 -12.22 -10.25 26.35
N ALA A 324 -12.58 -10.88 25.23
CA ALA A 324 -11.67 -11.53 24.31
C ALA A 324 -12.25 -11.48 22.90
N LEU A 325 -11.37 -11.34 21.91
CA LEU A 325 -11.70 -11.46 20.49
C LEU A 325 -10.76 -12.49 19.87
N ARG A 326 -11.27 -13.27 18.93
CA ARG A 326 -10.47 -14.20 18.13
C ARG A 326 -10.53 -13.81 16.66
N TYR A 327 -9.49 -14.12 15.90
CA TYR A 327 -9.46 -13.85 14.48
C TYR A 327 -9.22 -15.12 13.66
N LEU A 328 -9.69 -15.05 12.41
CA LEU A 328 -9.44 -16.00 11.33
C LEU A 328 -8.92 -15.20 10.13
N LEU A 329 -7.83 -15.69 9.54
CA LEU A 329 -7.27 -15.15 8.31
C LEU A 329 -7.39 -16.20 7.19
N LEU A 330 -8.08 -15.88 6.11
CA LEU A 330 -8.23 -16.75 4.94
C LEU A 330 -7.42 -16.22 3.77
N ASP A 331 -6.66 -17.09 3.09
CA ASP A 331 -6.17 -16.79 1.74
C ASP A 331 -7.39 -16.58 0.83
N HIS A 332 -7.41 -15.46 0.11
CA HIS A 332 -8.53 -15.14 -0.75
C HIS A 332 -8.69 -16.12 -1.91
N ALA A 333 -7.59 -16.53 -2.55
CA ALA A 333 -7.66 -17.37 -3.74
C ALA A 333 -7.97 -18.83 -3.39
N ALA A 334 -7.28 -19.36 -2.38
CA ALA A 334 -7.46 -20.76 -1.98
C ALA A 334 -8.68 -20.96 -1.05
N GLY A 335 -9.18 -19.90 -0.42
CA GLY A 335 -10.31 -19.98 0.52
C GLY A 335 -9.98 -20.70 1.83
N VAL A 336 -8.71 -21.07 2.05
CA VAL A 336 -8.24 -21.80 3.23
C VAL A 336 -7.63 -20.87 4.27
N ALA A 337 -7.63 -21.31 5.53
CA ALA A 337 -6.98 -20.56 6.60
C ALA A 337 -5.47 -20.47 6.37
N VAL A 338 -4.92 -19.27 6.54
CA VAL A 338 -3.48 -19.07 6.60
C VAL A 338 -2.94 -19.89 7.78
N SER A 339 -1.91 -20.70 7.53
CA SER A 339 -1.37 -21.64 8.53
C SER A 339 -1.10 -20.95 9.88
N GLY A 340 -1.65 -21.52 10.95
CA GLY A 340 -1.55 -20.98 12.30
C GLY A 340 -2.51 -19.82 12.64
N HIS A 341 -3.38 -19.39 11.74
CA HIS A 341 -4.23 -18.20 11.90
C HIS A 341 -5.74 -18.48 11.72
N SER A 342 -6.22 -19.65 12.18
CA SER A 342 -7.61 -20.09 11.97
C SER A 342 -8.62 -19.71 13.08
N ASN A 343 -8.15 -19.47 14.31
CA ASN A 343 -9.00 -19.08 15.45
C ASN A 343 -8.15 -18.59 16.64
N VAL A 344 -7.30 -17.60 16.39
CA VAL A 344 -6.27 -17.14 17.32
C VAL A 344 -6.75 -15.93 18.11
N LEU A 345 -6.33 -15.79 19.36
CA LEU A 345 -6.67 -14.61 20.17
C LEU A 345 -6.04 -13.34 19.57
N VAL A 346 -6.81 -12.25 19.58
CA VAL A 346 -6.28 -10.91 19.32
C VAL A 346 -5.44 -10.50 20.53
N ASN A 347 -4.21 -10.03 20.29
CA ASN A 347 -3.31 -9.59 21.35
C ASN A 347 -3.68 -8.19 21.83
N ASP A 348 -3.41 -7.93 23.11
CA ASP A 348 -3.58 -6.64 23.79
C ASP A 348 -4.94 -5.99 23.53
N LEU A 349 -6.01 -6.78 23.69
CA LEU A 349 -7.37 -6.29 23.51
C LEU A 349 -7.69 -5.21 24.55
N VAL A 350 -8.00 -4.01 24.06
CA VAL A 350 -8.59 -2.92 24.84
C VAL A 350 -10.01 -2.70 24.34
N ALA A 351 -10.99 -2.63 25.23
CA ALA A 351 -12.39 -2.39 24.87
C ALA A 351 -13.06 -1.45 25.87
N GLU A 352 -13.37 -0.23 25.42
CA GLU A 352 -13.97 0.82 26.24
C GLU A 352 -14.77 1.81 25.38
N ASN A 353 -15.78 2.45 25.96
CA ASN A 353 -16.56 3.51 25.32
C ASN A 353 -17.15 3.11 23.94
N GLY A 354 -17.50 1.85 23.75
CA GLY A 354 -18.04 1.32 22.48
C GLY A 354 -16.99 1.07 21.39
N TRP A 355 -15.71 1.20 21.70
CA TRP A 355 -14.58 0.94 20.81
C TRP A 355 -13.69 -0.17 21.33
N TRP A 356 -13.14 -0.97 20.42
CA TRP A 356 -12.14 -1.95 20.76
C TRP A 356 -10.93 -1.84 19.84
N SER A 357 -9.76 -2.26 20.33
CA SER A 357 -8.51 -2.35 19.57
C SER A 357 -7.67 -3.53 20.02
N GLY A 358 -6.76 -3.98 19.16
CA GLY A 358 -5.80 -5.04 19.45
C GLY A 358 -4.93 -5.30 18.23
N TRP A 359 -4.12 -6.35 18.23
CA TRP A 359 -3.26 -6.63 17.09
C TRP A 359 -2.89 -8.11 16.95
N PHE A 360 -2.34 -8.49 15.80
CA PHE A 360 -1.66 -9.77 15.59
C PHE A 360 -0.62 -9.65 14.46
N THR A 361 0.29 -10.62 14.39
CA THR A 361 1.35 -10.65 13.36
C THR A 361 1.39 -12.02 12.68
N ILE A 362 1.57 -12.03 11.36
CA ILE A 362 1.88 -13.25 10.59
C ILE A 362 3.36 -13.23 10.19
N SER A 363 3.96 -14.41 10.06
CA SER A 363 5.36 -14.56 9.65
C SER A 363 5.61 -14.03 8.23
N ASN A 364 6.88 -13.73 7.90
CA ASN A 364 7.27 -13.34 6.55
C ASN A 364 6.88 -14.40 5.50
N ALA A 365 7.04 -15.69 5.80
CA ALA A 365 6.66 -16.77 4.88
C ALA A 365 5.16 -16.77 4.57
N ALA A 366 4.31 -16.61 5.60
CA ALA A 366 2.86 -16.51 5.42
C ALA A 366 2.47 -15.23 4.65
N SER A 367 3.12 -14.11 4.95
CA SER A 367 2.91 -12.83 4.25
C SER A 367 3.23 -12.94 2.76
N LEU A 368 4.34 -13.57 2.39
CA LEU A 368 4.75 -13.76 1.01
C LEU A 368 3.82 -14.71 0.24
N ALA A 369 3.30 -15.76 0.89
CA ALA A 369 2.40 -16.73 0.25
C ALA A 369 1.09 -16.10 -0.23
N VAL A 370 0.59 -15.08 0.47
CA VAL A 370 -0.70 -14.43 0.21
C VAL A 370 -0.58 -13.02 -0.37
N LYS A 371 0.64 -12.54 -0.66
CA LYS A 371 0.87 -11.15 -1.09
C LYS A 371 0.10 -10.79 -2.36
N ASP A 372 -0.03 -11.76 -3.27
CA ASP A 372 -0.71 -11.59 -4.54
C ASP A 372 -2.21 -11.84 -4.39
N THR A 373 -2.60 -12.94 -3.76
CA THR A 373 -4.02 -13.31 -3.65
C THR A 373 -4.78 -12.40 -2.68
N GLY A 374 -4.09 -11.89 -1.66
CA GLY A 374 -4.67 -11.16 -0.55
C GLY A 374 -5.29 -12.10 0.48
N VAL A 375 -5.68 -11.51 1.61
CA VAL A 375 -6.31 -12.22 2.73
C VAL A 375 -7.63 -11.57 3.10
N ARG A 376 -8.56 -12.39 3.60
CA ARG A 376 -9.78 -11.92 4.25
C ARG A 376 -9.66 -12.11 5.75
N LEU A 377 -9.87 -11.03 6.49
CA LEU A 377 -9.87 -11.03 7.95
C LEU A 377 -11.30 -11.15 8.48
N PHE A 378 -11.46 -12.05 9.44
CA PHE A 378 -12.66 -12.20 10.25
C PHE A 378 -12.27 -12.05 11.71
N VAL A 379 -13.02 -11.25 12.45
CA VAL A 379 -12.87 -11.14 13.91
C VAL A 379 -14.17 -11.58 14.55
N ARG A 380 -14.06 -12.44 15.55
CA ARG A 380 -15.18 -13.04 16.26
C ARG A 380 -15.17 -12.64 17.71
N ARG A 381 -16.32 -12.19 18.18
CA ARG A 381 -16.68 -12.11 19.60
C ARG A 381 -17.34 -13.42 20.01
N ARG A 382 -16.79 -14.12 21.01
CA ARG A 382 -17.43 -15.29 21.65
C ARG A 382 -17.87 -14.94 23.08
N GLY A 383 -19.09 -15.30 23.45
CA GLY A 383 -19.59 -15.56 24.81
C GLY A 383 -19.37 -14.46 25.85
N LEU A 384 -20.45 -13.88 26.37
CA LEU A 384 -20.38 -12.93 27.49
C LEU A 384 -20.21 -13.59 28.87
N ILE A 385 -20.29 -14.92 29.00
CA ILE A 385 -20.28 -15.58 30.33
C ILE A 385 -19.45 -16.88 30.38
N ASP A 386 -19.19 -17.59 29.28
CA ASP A 386 -18.33 -18.79 29.31
C ASP A 386 -17.70 -19.11 27.94
N GLU A 387 -16.48 -19.68 27.93
CA GLU A 387 -15.72 -19.97 26.69
C GLU A 387 -16.37 -21.06 25.80
N ASN A 388 -17.35 -21.76 26.37
CA ASN A 388 -18.12 -22.83 25.72
C ASN A 388 -19.51 -22.39 25.23
N ASP A 389 -19.89 -21.12 25.43
CA ASP A 389 -21.24 -20.66 25.09
C ASP A 389 -21.34 -20.34 23.58
N ALA A 390 -21.78 -21.33 22.81
CA ALA A 390 -21.88 -21.29 21.35
C ALA A 390 -23.03 -20.40 20.84
N GLU A 391 -23.93 -19.92 21.71
CA GLU A 391 -25.22 -19.34 21.32
C GLU A 391 -25.22 -17.82 21.05
N ALA A 392 -24.10 -17.11 21.26
CA ALA A 392 -23.99 -15.68 20.93
C ALA A 392 -22.60 -15.31 20.41
N THR A 393 -22.33 -15.54 19.12
CA THR A 393 -21.15 -15.00 18.44
C THR A 393 -21.49 -13.78 17.60
N ALA A 394 -20.60 -12.81 17.47
CA ALA A 394 -20.74 -11.75 16.48
C ALA A 394 -19.46 -11.71 15.66
N ASP A 395 -19.60 -11.79 14.34
CA ASP A 395 -18.48 -11.80 13.42
C ASP A 395 -18.39 -10.43 12.73
N ALA A 396 -17.20 -9.88 12.69
CA ALA A 396 -16.86 -8.67 11.97
C ALA A 396 -15.97 -9.03 10.77
N TRP A 397 -16.27 -8.43 9.62
CA TRP A 397 -15.58 -8.71 8.37
C TRP A 397 -14.67 -7.56 7.96
N GLY A 398 -13.53 -7.91 7.36
CA GLY A 398 -12.62 -6.95 6.72
C GLY A 398 -12.71 -7.05 5.18
N PRO A 399 -12.22 -6.02 4.47
CA PRO A 399 -12.03 -6.13 3.02
C PRO A 399 -10.95 -7.16 2.69
N ILE A 400 -10.74 -7.44 1.39
CA ILE A 400 -9.51 -8.12 0.98
C ILE A 400 -8.33 -7.20 1.25
N GLN A 401 -7.38 -7.68 2.04
CA GLN A 401 -6.17 -6.98 2.44
C GLN A 401 -4.94 -7.67 1.85
N TYR A 402 -3.98 -6.89 1.39
CA TYR A 402 -2.75 -7.35 0.77
C TYR A 402 -1.57 -6.94 1.64
N PRO A 403 -0.71 -7.87 2.08
CA PRO A 403 0.57 -7.50 2.65
C PRO A 403 1.39 -6.66 1.66
N GLY A 404 1.86 -5.50 2.09
CA GLY A 404 2.60 -4.62 1.21
C GLY A 404 3.26 -3.42 1.88
N GLU A 405 3.53 -2.41 1.06
CA GLU A 405 4.26 -1.22 1.49
C GLU A 405 3.30 -0.04 1.65
N VAL A 406 3.46 0.68 2.76
CA VAL A 406 2.70 1.91 3.02
C VAL A 406 3.70 3.06 3.11
N SER A 407 3.52 4.06 2.24
CA SER A 407 4.37 5.25 2.18
C SER A 407 3.54 6.53 2.13
N PRO A 408 3.21 7.11 3.28
CA PRO A 408 2.60 8.43 3.37
C PRO A 408 3.54 9.51 2.82
N VAL A 409 2.95 10.61 2.38
CA VAL A 409 3.66 11.85 2.03
C VAL A 409 3.25 12.92 3.02
N ASN A 410 4.22 13.57 3.67
CA ASN A 410 4.00 14.82 4.40
C ASN A 410 4.65 15.96 3.64
N GLY A 411 3.93 17.03 3.34
CA GLY A 411 4.54 18.13 2.59
C GLY A 411 3.61 19.23 2.17
N GLN A 412 4.17 20.26 1.53
CA GLN A 412 3.39 21.30 0.89
C GLN A 412 3.04 20.94 -0.57
N SER A 413 2.66 21.92 -1.39
CA SER A 413 2.23 21.83 -2.79
C SER A 413 2.81 20.65 -3.58
N LEU A 414 4.11 20.36 -3.51
CA LEU A 414 4.69 19.21 -4.22
C LEU A 414 4.21 17.84 -3.71
N GLY A 415 4.13 17.63 -2.39
CA GLY A 415 3.65 16.39 -1.79
C GLY A 415 2.13 16.20 -1.97
N VAL A 416 1.36 17.28 -2.01
CA VAL A 416 -0.09 17.23 -2.31
C VAL A 416 -0.33 16.95 -3.80
N GLN A 417 0.43 17.59 -4.69
CA GLN A 417 0.28 17.44 -6.14
C GLN A 417 0.69 16.04 -6.64
N GLU A 418 1.61 15.37 -5.94
CA GLU A 418 1.96 13.96 -6.21
C GLU A 418 0.74 13.03 -6.17
N GLY A 419 -0.33 13.40 -5.46
CA GLY A 419 -1.57 12.62 -5.37
C GLY A 419 -2.61 12.91 -6.45
N ARG A 420 -2.47 14.00 -7.21
CA ARG A 420 -3.56 14.61 -8.00
C ARG A 420 -3.28 14.73 -9.49
N GLN A 421 -2.02 14.62 -9.89
CA GLN A 421 -1.65 14.87 -11.27
C GLN A 421 -1.87 13.63 -12.13
N VAL A 422 -2.83 13.76 -13.05
CA VAL A 422 -2.98 12.90 -14.22
C VAL A 422 -2.01 13.37 -15.30
N LEU A 423 -1.32 12.41 -15.91
CA LEU A 423 -0.40 12.64 -17.01
C LEU A 423 -1.19 12.60 -18.32
N VAL A 424 -0.95 13.59 -19.17
CA VAL A 424 -1.61 13.71 -20.49
C VAL A 424 -1.08 12.71 -21.52
N THR A 425 0.08 12.12 -21.28
CA THR A 425 0.68 11.10 -22.16
C THR A 425 0.27 9.73 -21.67
N ALA A 426 -0.65 9.10 -22.40
CA ALA A 426 -1.13 7.75 -22.08
C ALA A 426 -0.04 6.69 -22.30
N GLY A 427 0.03 5.69 -21.41
CA GLY A 427 0.83 4.48 -21.55
C GLY A 427 2.25 4.53 -20.99
N LEU A 428 2.64 5.57 -20.24
CA LEU A 428 3.98 5.68 -19.67
C LEU A 428 4.08 4.94 -18.32
N TYR A 429 3.02 4.99 -17.51
CA TYR A 429 3.00 4.35 -16.19
C TYR A 429 1.74 3.50 -16.05
N PRO A 430 1.82 2.17 -16.18
CA PRO A 430 0.66 1.31 -16.02
C PRO A 430 0.09 1.41 -14.61
N ALA A 431 -1.21 1.12 -14.46
CA ALA A 431 -1.84 1.06 -13.15
C ALA A 431 -1.18 -0.06 -12.32
N PRO A 432 -0.56 0.24 -11.17
CA PRO A 432 0.05 -0.78 -10.32
C PRO A 432 -1.04 -1.72 -9.78
N ALA A 433 -0.72 -3.02 -9.72
CA ALA A 433 -1.69 -4.01 -9.29
C ALA A 433 -2.01 -3.82 -7.81
N ARG A 434 -3.30 -3.88 -7.45
CA ARG A 434 -3.79 -3.95 -6.06
C ARG A 434 -3.22 -2.84 -5.15
N SER A 435 -3.01 -1.65 -5.71
CA SER A 435 -2.34 -0.53 -5.05
C SER A 435 -3.29 0.66 -4.93
N PHE A 436 -3.15 1.43 -3.86
CA PHE A 436 -4.18 2.36 -3.42
C PHE A 436 -3.62 3.72 -2.99
N TRP A 437 -4.43 4.75 -3.20
CA TRP A 437 -4.22 6.09 -2.69
C TRP A 437 -5.30 6.41 -1.65
N ILE A 438 -4.92 6.85 -0.45
CA ILE A 438 -5.87 7.43 0.50
C ILE A 438 -5.89 8.94 0.28
N ASP A 439 -7.02 9.44 -0.22
CA ASP A 439 -7.24 10.86 -0.43
C ASP A 439 -7.42 11.61 0.90
N GLY A 440 -7.04 12.88 0.93
CA GLY A 440 -7.19 13.74 2.11
C GLY A 440 -6.19 14.90 2.16
N GLU A 441 -6.46 15.97 1.41
CA GLU A 441 -5.96 17.29 1.83
C GLU A 441 -6.98 17.87 2.82
N PRO A 442 -6.57 18.29 4.02
CA PRO A 442 -7.42 19.17 4.81
C PRO A 442 -7.55 20.49 4.04
N SER A 443 -8.65 20.68 3.33
CA SER A 443 -9.04 22.02 2.91
C SER A 443 -9.37 22.82 4.17
N THR A 444 -9.18 24.13 4.15
CA THR A 444 -9.61 25.04 5.22
C THR A 444 -11.11 24.95 5.55
N MET A 445 -11.90 24.20 4.78
CA MET A 445 -13.35 24.07 4.93
C MET A 445 -13.85 22.75 5.53
N GLN A 446 -13.05 21.68 5.68
CA GLN A 446 -13.61 20.40 6.16
C GLN A 446 -12.57 19.53 6.89
N PRO A 447 -12.49 19.60 8.24
CA PRO A 447 -11.63 18.77 9.07
C PRO A 447 -12.19 17.36 9.35
N GLU A 448 -13.30 16.96 8.73
CA GLU A 448 -14.01 15.75 9.15
C GLU A 448 -13.36 14.47 8.57
N ALA A 449 -13.05 13.53 9.45
CA ALA A 449 -12.30 12.29 9.14
C ALA A 449 -12.96 11.39 8.07
N PHE A 450 -14.24 11.60 7.74
CA PHE A 450 -15.00 10.81 6.77
C PHE A 450 -14.78 11.19 5.30
N TYR A 451 -14.00 12.23 5.00
CA TYR A 451 -13.63 12.55 3.61
C TYR A 451 -12.45 11.74 3.07
N ARG A 452 -11.70 11.05 3.94
CA ARG A 452 -10.50 10.29 3.54
C ARG A 452 -10.86 8.95 2.90
N ARG A 453 -11.03 8.96 1.57
CA ARG A 453 -11.40 7.79 0.78
C ARG A 453 -10.17 7.08 0.25
N GLN A 454 -10.22 5.75 0.27
CA GLN A 454 -9.26 4.93 -0.44
C GLN A 454 -9.70 4.78 -1.90
N LEU A 455 -8.77 4.91 -2.83
CA LEU A 455 -8.99 4.82 -4.27
C LEU A 455 -7.91 3.93 -4.89
N PRO A 456 -8.24 3.04 -5.86
CA PRO A 456 -7.22 2.37 -6.66
C PRO A 456 -6.35 3.38 -7.40
N ILE A 457 -5.05 3.11 -7.48
CA ILE A 457 -4.12 3.96 -8.25
C ILE A 457 -4.35 3.69 -9.74
N THR A 458 -4.76 4.72 -10.47
CA THR A 458 -4.98 4.65 -11.93
C THR A 458 -3.68 4.81 -12.69
N ALA A 459 -3.63 4.26 -13.91
CA ALA A 459 -2.53 4.45 -14.84
C ALA A 459 -2.28 5.93 -15.13
N ASP A 460 -1.06 6.24 -15.56
CA ASP A 460 -0.62 7.56 -16.00
C ASP A 460 -0.89 8.65 -14.95
N THR A 461 -0.63 8.32 -13.68
CA THR A 461 -0.62 9.27 -12.58
C THR A 461 0.75 9.34 -11.94
N THR A 462 1.02 10.43 -11.25
CA THR A 462 2.27 10.63 -10.51
C THR A 462 2.42 9.61 -9.36
N VAL A 463 1.32 9.26 -8.70
CA VAL A 463 1.25 8.14 -7.75
C VAL A 463 1.59 6.80 -8.41
N ALA A 464 1.12 6.52 -9.63
CA ALA A 464 1.45 5.30 -10.35
C ALA A 464 2.97 5.19 -10.64
N ALA A 465 3.63 6.32 -10.94
CA ALA A 465 5.07 6.34 -11.15
C ALA A 465 5.86 5.96 -9.88
N PHE A 466 5.42 6.39 -8.69
CA PHE A 466 6.00 5.94 -7.41
C PHE A 466 5.69 4.47 -7.13
N ALA A 467 4.40 4.11 -7.11
CA ALA A 467 3.95 2.78 -6.70
C ALA A 467 4.44 1.68 -7.64
N GLY A 468 4.50 1.94 -8.95
CA GLY A 468 5.04 1.01 -9.95
C GLY A 468 6.51 0.69 -9.71
N VAL A 469 7.34 1.68 -9.35
CA VAL A 469 8.75 1.44 -9.02
C VAL A 469 8.91 0.61 -7.77
N VAL A 470 8.16 0.91 -6.70
CA VAL A 470 8.20 0.14 -5.45
C VAL A 470 7.76 -1.30 -5.71
N GLN A 471 6.63 -1.49 -6.41
CA GLN A 471 6.08 -2.81 -6.73
C GLN A 471 7.00 -3.65 -7.63
N ALA A 472 7.74 -3.04 -8.57
CA ALA A 472 8.57 -3.77 -9.52
C ALA A 472 9.64 -4.67 -8.88
N LEU A 473 10.15 -4.34 -7.67
CA LEU A 473 11.09 -5.22 -6.96
C LEU A 473 10.47 -5.99 -5.79
N THR A 474 9.49 -5.42 -5.10
CA THR A 474 8.90 -6.10 -3.96
C THR A 474 7.88 -7.15 -4.40
N GLY A 475 7.25 -6.95 -5.56
CA GLY A 475 6.08 -7.70 -6.00
C GLY A 475 4.92 -7.58 -5.01
N THR A 476 4.87 -6.50 -4.21
CA THR A 476 3.82 -6.28 -3.21
C THR A 476 2.96 -5.08 -3.58
N SER A 477 1.74 -5.06 -3.08
CA SER A 477 0.86 -3.89 -3.13
C SER A 477 1.48 -2.67 -2.46
N VAL A 478 1.10 -1.49 -2.92
CA VAL A 478 1.55 -0.21 -2.37
C VAL A 478 0.34 0.64 -1.98
N ALA A 479 0.36 1.21 -0.78
CA ALA A 479 -0.53 2.29 -0.40
C ALA A 479 0.26 3.58 -0.13
N THR A 480 -0.28 4.70 -0.59
CA THR A 480 0.26 6.03 -0.29
C THR A 480 -0.89 6.99 0.02
N CYS A 481 -0.60 8.06 0.72
CA CYS A 481 -1.58 9.06 1.11
C CYS A 481 -0.92 10.43 1.26
N SER A 482 -1.67 11.51 1.09
CA SER A 482 -1.18 12.85 1.42
C SER A 482 -1.59 13.25 2.84
N GLY A 483 -0.60 13.74 3.59
CA GLY A 483 -0.75 14.70 4.67
C GLY A 483 -0.05 15.98 4.24
N GLY A 484 -0.76 17.10 4.27
CA GLY A 484 -0.19 18.32 3.72
C GLY A 484 -1.26 19.30 3.30
N VAL A 485 -0.90 20.58 3.27
CA VAL A 485 -1.75 21.66 2.77
C VAL A 485 -0.90 22.49 1.81
N SER A 486 -1.42 22.73 0.62
CA SER A 486 -0.73 23.55 -0.38
C SER A 486 -0.36 24.92 0.19
N SER A 487 0.84 25.41 -0.15
CA SER A 487 1.35 26.74 0.24
C SER A 487 1.54 27.00 1.75
N THR A 488 1.67 25.98 2.60
CA THR A 488 1.85 26.15 4.06
C THR A 488 3.28 25.87 4.54
N ALA A 489 3.77 26.68 5.47
CA ALA A 489 5.05 26.46 6.15
C ALA A 489 4.97 25.25 7.10
N ILE A 490 6.12 24.73 7.54
CA ILE A 490 6.14 23.54 8.41
C ILE A 490 5.42 23.78 9.74
N ILE A 491 5.47 25.02 10.25
CA ILE A 491 4.83 25.41 11.51
C ILE A 491 3.30 25.23 11.49
N GLU A 492 2.67 25.34 10.33
CA GLU A 492 1.23 25.16 10.15
C GLU A 492 0.82 23.67 10.20
N ARG A 493 1.81 22.76 10.24
CA ARG A 493 1.64 21.31 10.33
C ARG A 493 2.11 20.73 11.68
N THR A 494 2.33 21.59 12.67
CA THR A 494 2.65 21.19 14.04
C THR A 494 1.61 20.20 14.60
N VAL A 495 2.02 19.40 15.59
CA VAL A 495 1.13 18.46 16.30
C VAL A 495 -0.17 19.17 16.73
N GLY A 496 -1.30 18.54 16.39
CA GLY A 496 -2.65 19.05 16.71
C GLY A 496 -3.26 19.98 15.67
N THR A 497 -2.52 20.42 14.64
CA THR A 497 -3.14 21.16 13.53
C THR A 497 -3.94 20.22 12.62
N PRO A 498 -4.89 20.74 11.81
CA PRO A 498 -5.64 19.93 10.85
C PRO A 498 -4.74 19.13 9.90
N GLY A 499 -3.60 19.70 9.46
CA GLY A 499 -2.61 19.01 8.64
C GLY A 499 -2.03 17.77 9.32
N TYR A 500 -1.61 17.91 10.58
CA TYR A 500 -1.09 16.79 11.39
C TYR A 500 -2.16 15.72 11.64
N ILE A 501 -3.34 16.12 12.11
CA ILE A 501 -4.44 15.20 12.45
C ILE A 501 -4.80 14.36 11.23
N ALA A 502 -4.84 14.99 10.06
CA ALA A 502 -5.25 14.33 8.86
C ALA A 502 -4.14 13.39 8.33
N LEU A 503 -2.85 13.77 8.42
CA LEU A 503 -1.74 12.85 8.16
C LEU A 503 -1.78 11.62 9.09
N ARG A 504 -1.95 11.84 10.40
CA ARG A 504 -2.05 10.79 11.40
C ARG A 504 -3.21 9.85 11.11
N ASP A 505 -4.40 10.37 10.83
CA ASP A 505 -5.57 9.56 10.46
C ASP A 505 -5.34 8.77 9.16
N ALA A 506 -4.57 9.29 8.20
CA ALA A 506 -4.21 8.54 7.00
C ALA A 506 -3.29 7.36 7.28
N ILE A 507 -2.30 7.54 8.17
CA ILE A 507 -1.39 6.47 8.61
C ILE A 507 -2.18 5.43 9.41
N GLU A 508 -3.07 5.86 10.30
CA GLU A 508 -3.99 4.99 11.03
C GLU A 508 -4.91 4.23 10.07
N HIS A 509 -5.49 4.91 9.08
CA HIS A 509 -6.30 4.29 8.04
C HIS A 509 -5.48 3.27 7.25
N ALA A 510 -4.19 3.48 6.99
CA ALA A 510 -3.35 2.49 6.33
C ALA A 510 -2.91 1.31 7.24
N GLY A 511 -3.26 1.33 8.54
CA GLY A 511 -2.84 0.31 9.51
C GLY A 511 -1.41 0.52 10.02
N GLY A 512 -0.80 1.67 9.74
CA GLY A 512 0.60 1.99 10.00
C GLY A 512 1.38 2.30 8.73
N ALA A 513 2.66 2.65 8.88
CA ALA A 513 3.55 2.92 7.76
C ALA A 513 5.01 2.66 8.14
N GLY A 514 5.83 2.32 7.13
CA GLY A 514 7.26 2.10 7.30
C GLY A 514 8.06 3.36 7.03
N ILE A 515 7.93 3.93 5.83
CA ILE A 515 8.68 5.13 5.44
C ILE A 515 7.72 6.19 4.89
N LEU A 516 7.69 7.33 5.57
CA LEU A 516 7.01 8.53 5.15
C LEU A 516 7.97 9.44 4.39
N ARG A 517 7.49 10.05 3.30
CA ARG A 517 8.27 10.97 2.46
C ARG A 517 7.96 12.41 2.86
N HIS A 518 8.94 13.13 3.37
CA HIS A 518 8.80 14.55 3.73
C HIS A 518 9.20 15.42 2.54
N ILE A 519 8.23 16.08 1.89
CA ILE A 519 8.43 16.85 0.65
C ILE A 519 8.05 18.31 0.89
N ASP A 520 9.01 19.13 1.32
CA ASP A 520 8.71 20.42 1.95
C ASP A 520 9.85 21.45 1.87
N GLY A 521 9.65 22.67 2.39
CA GLY A 521 10.66 23.74 2.52
C GLY A 521 10.47 25.03 1.69
N GLN A 522 9.63 25.05 0.64
CA GLN A 522 9.33 26.23 -0.18
C GLN A 522 8.62 27.39 0.54
N SER A 523 7.64 27.11 1.41
CA SER A 523 7.03 28.14 2.28
C SER A 523 7.90 28.50 3.49
N ASP A 524 8.99 27.77 3.74
CA ASP A 524 9.86 27.94 4.90
C ASP A 524 11.09 28.84 4.64
N ILE A 525 11.13 29.50 3.49
CA ILE A 525 12.20 30.42 3.09
C ILE A 525 12.47 31.50 4.15
N GLY A 526 11.44 31.96 4.86
CA GLY A 526 11.54 32.91 5.99
C GLY A 526 11.64 32.27 7.38
N THR A 527 11.47 30.95 7.51
CA THR A 527 11.51 30.22 8.78
C THR A 527 12.96 30.06 9.24
N SER A 528 13.27 30.29 10.52
CA SER A 528 14.62 30.07 11.05
C SER A 528 14.98 28.58 11.02
N ASP A 529 16.28 28.25 10.92
CA ASP A 529 16.72 26.85 10.91
C ASP A 529 16.29 26.11 12.20
N ALA A 530 16.39 26.79 13.35
CA ALA A 530 16.01 26.25 14.66
C ALA A 530 14.52 25.97 14.77
N ASP A 531 13.66 26.87 14.28
CA ASP A 531 12.21 26.68 14.30
C ASP A 531 11.80 25.54 13.37
N TYR A 532 12.38 25.47 12.17
CA TYR A 532 12.12 24.39 11.22
C TYR A 532 12.47 23.03 11.81
N GLU A 533 13.68 22.88 12.37
CA GLU A 533 14.11 21.62 12.99
C GLU A 533 13.24 21.29 14.21
N THR A 534 12.92 22.26 15.08
CA THR A 534 12.07 22.03 16.26
C THR A 534 10.70 21.47 15.87
N VAL A 535 10.04 22.09 14.89
CA VAL A 535 8.72 21.64 14.42
C VAL A 535 8.81 20.27 13.73
N PHE A 536 9.81 20.06 12.87
CA PHE A 536 10.06 18.78 12.22
C PHE A 536 10.17 17.65 13.27
N LEU A 537 10.98 17.87 14.30
CA LEU A 537 11.20 16.89 15.36
C LEU A 537 9.93 16.63 16.18
N ALA A 538 9.15 17.67 16.49
CA ALA A 538 7.91 17.53 17.22
C ALA A 538 6.89 16.66 16.45
N ILE A 539 6.72 16.91 15.15
CA ILE A 539 5.81 16.14 14.28
C ILE A 539 6.21 14.65 14.27
N TYR A 540 7.47 14.37 13.96
CA TYR A 540 7.88 12.98 13.72
C TYR A 540 8.13 12.19 15.00
N THR A 541 8.52 12.84 16.10
CA THR A 541 8.57 12.16 17.41
C THR A 541 7.18 11.73 17.86
N ALA A 542 6.16 12.58 17.67
CA ALA A 542 4.78 12.24 18.00
C ALA A 542 4.26 11.09 17.13
N LEU A 543 4.46 11.14 15.81
CA LEU A 543 4.06 10.06 14.92
C LEU A 543 4.80 8.75 15.19
N ILE A 544 6.09 8.77 15.51
CA ILE A 544 6.87 7.56 15.82
C ILE A 544 6.44 6.95 17.16
N ALA A 545 6.05 7.76 18.14
CA ALA A 545 5.50 7.23 19.40
C ALA A 545 4.20 6.43 19.17
N GLU A 546 3.37 6.85 18.20
CA GLU A 546 2.14 6.14 17.81
C GLU A 546 2.41 5.00 16.81
N PHE A 547 3.38 5.17 15.92
CA PHE A 547 3.74 4.23 14.86
C PHE A 547 5.27 3.93 14.90
N PRO A 548 5.73 3.01 15.77
CA PRO A 548 7.16 2.82 16.06
C PRO A 548 8.05 2.44 14.87
N ASP A 549 7.46 1.84 13.83
CA ASP A 549 8.16 1.43 12.60
C ASP A 549 8.35 2.58 11.62
N LEU A 550 7.67 3.71 11.82
CA LEU A 550 7.70 4.86 10.93
C LEU A 550 9.08 5.50 10.93
N ARG A 551 9.59 5.78 9.74
CA ARG A 551 10.80 6.59 9.51
C ARG A 551 10.56 7.59 8.40
N VAL A 552 11.44 8.59 8.30
CA VAL A 552 11.31 9.68 7.34
C VAL A 552 12.36 9.58 6.24
N LEU A 553 11.90 9.59 4.99
CA LEU A 553 12.74 9.90 3.84
C LEU A 553 12.64 11.41 3.57
N MET A 554 13.72 12.14 3.80
CA MET A 554 13.77 13.59 3.66
C MET A 554 13.96 13.97 2.19
N VAL A 555 12.91 14.39 1.49
CA VAL A 555 12.99 14.83 0.09
C VAL A 555 13.35 16.31 0.07
N PRO A 556 14.56 16.68 -0.39
CA PRO A 556 15.01 18.06 -0.29
C PRO A 556 14.21 18.99 -1.20
N CYS A 557 14.01 20.23 -0.76
CA CYS A 557 13.28 21.21 -1.54
C CYS A 557 13.93 21.45 -2.91
N SER A 558 13.06 21.56 -3.92
CA SER A 558 13.43 21.49 -5.34
C SER A 558 12.92 22.66 -6.19
N SER A 559 12.29 23.69 -5.62
CA SER A 559 11.83 24.91 -6.30
C SER A 559 11.73 26.10 -5.32
N ALA A 560 11.74 27.35 -5.79
CA ALA A 560 11.61 28.55 -4.95
C ALA A 560 10.99 29.74 -5.70
N TRP A 561 10.27 30.60 -4.98
CA TRP A 561 9.78 31.88 -5.49
C TRP A 561 10.92 32.72 -6.07
N ALA A 562 10.69 33.39 -7.22
CA ALA A 562 11.68 34.23 -7.91
C ALA A 562 12.41 35.28 -7.03
N ALA A 563 11.81 35.70 -5.90
CA ALA A 563 12.38 36.68 -4.96
C ALA A 563 13.06 36.05 -3.71
N GLY A 564 13.00 34.73 -3.51
CA GLY A 564 13.44 34.02 -2.28
C GLY A 564 14.66 33.11 -2.47
N VAL A 565 15.41 33.36 -3.54
CA VAL A 565 16.30 32.39 -4.18
C VAL A 565 17.51 31.96 -3.32
N GLY A 566 18.19 32.90 -2.63
CA GLY A 566 19.30 32.57 -1.72
C GLY A 566 18.89 31.80 -0.45
N ASN A 567 17.65 32.00 0.02
CA ASN A 567 17.12 31.41 1.24
C ASN A 567 16.69 29.95 1.06
N TYR A 568 16.57 29.48 -0.18
CA TYR A 568 16.17 28.13 -0.50
C TYR A 568 17.32 27.12 -0.40
N ASN A 569 18.54 27.48 -0.82
CA ASN A 569 19.72 26.62 -0.62
C ASN A 569 20.02 26.41 0.87
N ARG A 570 19.72 27.41 1.72
CA ARG A 570 19.76 27.27 3.19
C ARG A 570 18.82 26.15 3.67
N ILE A 571 17.54 26.18 3.30
CA ILE A 571 16.59 25.14 3.71
C ILE A 571 16.98 23.76 3.18
N ARG A 572 17.46 23.66 1.93
CA ARG A 572 17.94 22.39 1.39
C ARG A 572 19.13 21.84 2.20
N ARG A 573 20.09 22.70 2.55
CA ARG A 573 21.22 22.34 3.40
C ARG A 573 20.74 21.88 4.76
N LEU A 574 19.82 22.60 5.38
CA LEU A 574 19.22 22.22 6.66
C LEU A 574 18.57 20.82 6.58
N GLN A 575 17.80 20.54 5.54
CA GLN A 575 17.18 19.23 5.33
C GLN A 575 18.23 18.12 5.14
N TRP A 576 19.32 18.41 4.41
CA TRP A 576 20.47 17.52 4.29
C TRP A 576 21.11 17.24 5.66
N ASP A 577 21.37 18.29 6.45
CA ASP A 577 21.95 18.18 7.78
C ASP A 577 21.06 17.36 8.73
N ILE A 578 19.74 17.62 8.73
CA ILE A 578 18.76 16.87 9.53
C ILE A 578 18.78 15.40 9.14
N ALA A 579 18.74 15.07 7.84
CA ALA A 579 18.72 13.67 7.38
C ALA A 579 19.99 12.90 7.82
N ARG A 580 21.13 13.57 7.94
CA ARG A 580 22.39 12.95 8.41
C ARG A 580 22.50 12.90 9.93
N ARG A 581 22.06 13.93 10.65
CA ARG A 581 22.19 14.02 12.11
C ARG A 581 21.11 13.24 12.86
N ARG A 582 19.91 13.12 12.30
CA ARG A 582 18.72 12.54 12.94
C ARG A 582 18.39 11.16 12.40
N THR A 583 19.36 10.24 12.44
CA THR A 583 19.17 8.84 12.01
C THR A 583 18.19 8.05 12.90
N ASP A 584 17.83 8.61 14.05
CA ASP A 584 16.74 8.13 14.91
C ASP A 584 15.36 8.30 14.25
N ILE A 585 15.20 9.30 13.38
CA ILE A 585 13.94 9.64 12.70
C ILE A 585 14.04 9.40 11.20
N CYS A 586 15.15 9.82 10.59
CA CYS A 586 15.38 9.80 9.15
C CYS A 586 16.10 8.53 8.71
N VAL A 587 15.61 7.88 7.66
CA VAL A 587 16.28 6.75 6.98
C VAL A 587 17.23 7.20 5.88
N GLY A 588 17.15 8.48 5.49
CA GLY A 588 18.06 9.07 4.52
C GLY A 588 17.44 10.22 3.74
N LEU A 589 18.13 10.60 2.68
CA LEU A 589 17.68 11.60 1.72
C LEU A 589 16.87 10.94 0.61
N GLY A 590 15.78 11.61 0.22
CA GLY A 590 15.02 11.32 -0.98
C GLY A 590 15.53 12.11 -2.18
N ALA A 591 14.86 11.93 -3.32
CA ALA A 591 15.40 12.32 -4.60
C ALA A 591 15.58 13.84 -4.75
N TYR A 592 16.77 14.23 -5.21
CA TYR A 592 17.01 15.58 -5.73
C TYR A 592 16.36 15.72 -7.11
N SER A 593 15.82 16.91 -7.39
CA SER A 593 15.03 17.12 -8.60
C SER A 593 15.15 18.51 -9.20
N ASN A 594 16.36 19.06 -9.20
CA ASN A 594 16.61 20.36 -9.83
C ASN A 594 16.54 20.26 -11.36
N GLY A 595 16.80 19.08 -11.94
CA GLY A 595 16.73 18.86 -13.38
C GLY A 595 15.31 18.89 -13.98
N VAL A 596 14.24 18.94 -13.16
CA VAL A 596 12.84 18.75 -13.62
C VAL A 596 11.87 19.88 -13.19
N GLN A 597 12.38 21.11 -13.05
CA GLN A 597 11.61 22.29 -12.61
C GLN A 597 10.77 22.95 -13.75
N LYS A 598 9.70 23.70 -13.41
CA LYS A 598 8.88 24.51 -14.35
C LYS A 598 9.18 26.01 -14.27
N LEU A 599 8.81 26.73 -15.32
CA LEU A 599 8.85 28.19 -15.50
C LEU A 599 8.15 29.05 -14.42
N ASP A 600 7.13 28.56 -13.70
CA ASP A 600 6.38 29.37 -12.72
C ASP A 600 7.09 29.54 -11.37
N THR A 601 8.36 29.14 -11.29
CA THR A 601 9.26 29.22 -10.12
C THR A 601 8.84 28.36 -8.92
N LEU A 602 7.60 27.89 -8.84
CA LEU A 602 7.08 27.15 -7.69
C LEU A 602 6.80 25.67 -7.96
N HIS A 603 6.21 25.34 -9.11
CA HIS A 603 5.70 24.00 -9.41
C HIS A 603 6.53 23.29 -10.49
N LYS A 604 6.19 22.02 -10.76
CA LYS A 604 6.81 21.20 -11.80
C LYS A 604 5.81 20.92 -12.92
N PRO A 605 6.23 20.64 -14.16
CA PRO A 605 5.32 20.07 -15.15
C PRO A 605 4.86 18.68 -14.68
N ALA A 606 3.74 18.17 -15.18
CA ALA A 606 3.19 16.87 -14.77
C ALA A 606 4.18 15.71 -14.95
N LEU A 607 4.91 15.70 -16.07
CA LEU A 607 6.00 14.74 -16.29
C LEU A 607 7.16 14.90 -15.31
N GLY A 608 7.45 16.13 -14.87
CA GLY A 608 8.44 16.39 -13.82
C GLY A 608 8.00 15.77 -12.49
N TYR A 609 6.75 15.95 -12.08
CA TYR A 609 6.21 15.29 -10.89
C TYR A 609 6.29 13.77 -10.97
N ALA A 610 5.98 13.19 -12.13
CA ALA A 610 6.07 11.74 -12.31
C ALA A 610 7.50 11.24 -12.14
N GLU A 611 8.47 11.93 -12.75
CA GLU A 611 9.88 11.58 -12.65
C GLU A 611 10.40 11.63 -11.21
N ILE A 612 9.95 12.60 -10.40
CA ILE A 612 10.31 12.67 -8.98
C ILE A 612 9.67 11.57 -8.16
N SER A 613 8.39 11.29 -8.42
CA SER A 613 7.67 10.21 -7.75
C SER A 613 8.35 8.87 -8.02
N ARG A 614 8.76 8.67 -9.27
CA ARG A 614 9.55 7.52 -9.73
C ARG A 614 10.89 7.42 -8.98
N ARG A 615 11.67 8.50 -8.93
CA ARG A 615 12.96 8.55 -8.19
C ARG A 615 12.79 8.37 -6.67
N ASN A 616 11.74 8.94 -6.09
CA ASN A 616 11.37 8.71 -4.69
C ASN A 616 11.03 7.24 -4.43
N GLY A 617 10.44 6.53 -5.41
CA GLY A 617 10.24 5.09 -5.34
C GLY A 617 11.55 4.30 -5.25
N HIS A 618 12.58 4.72 -5.98
CA HIS A 618 13.93 4.16 -5.87
C HIS A 618 14.56 4.46 -4.49
N CYS A 619 14.50 5.71 -4.04
CA CYS A 619 15.01 6.09 -2.72
C CYS A 619 14.29 5.33 -1.59
N TYR A 620 12.98 5.13 -1.72
CA TYR A 620 12.19 4.28 -0.81
C TYR A 620 12.70 2.84 -0.81
N ARG A 621 12.89 2.22 -1.98
CA ARG A 621 13.45 0.86 -2.11
C ARG A 621 14.83 0.73 -1.48
N GLN A 622 15.68 1.75 -1.63
CA GLN A 622 17.00 1.77 -1.01
C GLN A 622 16.89 1.84 0.52
N ALA A 623 16.04 2.74 1.04
CA ALA A 623 15.82 2.88 2.47
C ALA A 623 15.18 1.63 3.11
N ARG A 624 14.42 0.84 2.34
CA ARG A 624 13.93 -0.49 2.73
C ARG A 624 14.95 -1.63 2.55
N GLY A 625 16.08 -1.37 1.89
CA GLY A 625 17.09 -2.39 1.59
C GLY A 625 16.75 -3.31 0.42
N TYR A 626 15.72 -3.02 -0.37
CA TYR A 626 15.31 -3.81 -1.54
C TYR A 626 16.20 -3.59 -2.76
N GLN A 627 16.89 -2.44 -2.81
CA GLN A 627 17.86 -2.17 -3.85
C GLN A 627 19.13 -1.61 -3.26
N GLN A 628 20.23 -1.90 -3.95
CA GLN A 628 21.51 -1.29 -3.64
C GLN A 628 21.69 0.05 -4.36
N PHE A 629 21.15 0.24 -5.58
CA PHE A 629 21.33 1.49 -6.32
C PHE A 629 20.81 2.70 -5.55
N ASP A 630 21.63 3.75 -5.45
CA ASP A 630 21.27 5.00 -4.79
C ASP A 630 20.49 5.89 -5.76
N GLY A 631 19.19 6.04 -5.49
CA GLY A 631 18.29 6.86 -6.30
C GLY A 631 18.56 8.37 -6.19
N ASN A 632 19.51 8.78 -5.35
CA ASN A 632 19.88 10.17 -5.19
C ASN A 632 20.96 10.64 -6.19
N GLY A 633 21.68 9.72 -6.85
CA GLY A 633 22.69 10.05 -7.87
C GLY A 633 24.11 10.20 -7.34
N PRO A 634 25.10 10.55 -8.20
CA PRO A 634 26.49 10.62 -7.81
C PRO A 634 26.77 11.84 -6.93
N TRP A 635 27.81 11.78 -6.08
CA TRP A 635 28.21 12.92 -5.24
C TRP A 635 29.71 13.20 -5.27
N PHE A 636 30.05 14.48 -5.08
CA PHE A 636 31.41 14.99 -5.22
C PHE A 636 32.33 14.51 -4.09
N ALA A 637 33.27 13.63 -4.43
CA ALA A 637 34.10 12.88 -3.49
C ALA A 637 35.46 13.53 -3.24
N ALA A 638 36.14 13.98 -4.30
CA ALA A 638 37.46 14.59 -4.20
C ALA A 638 37.73 15.59 -5.32
N PHE A 639 38.68 16.47 -5.09
CA PHE A 639 39.08 17.50 -6.04
C PHE A 639 40.60 17.66 -5.99
N SER A 640 41.23 17.79 -7.16
CA SER A 640 42.68 17.97 -7.27
C SER A 640 43.04 18.83 -8.48
N LYS A 641 44.16 19.54 -8.35
CA LYS A 641 44.72 20.37 -9.41
C LYS A 641 45.79 19.56 -10.14
N VAL A 642 45.53 19.22 -11.41
CA VAL A 642 46.47 18.48 -12.26
C VAL A 642 47.52 19.45 -12.82
N SER A 643 47.10 20.64 -13.22
CA SER A 643 47.97 21.74 -13.66
C SER A 643 47.27 23.09 -13.48
N SER A 644 47.92 24.20 -13.83
CA SER A 644 47.31 25.54 -13.81
C SER A 644 46.18 25.73 -14.84
N SER A 645 45.99 24.78 -15.75
CA SER A 645 44.96 24.77 -16.80
C SER A 645 44.09 23.51 -16.80
N ARG A 646 44.29 22.60 -15.84
CA ARG A 646 43.58 21.32 -15.76
C ARG A 646 43.24 20.96 -14.33
N LEU A 647 41.97 20.67 -14.08
CA LEU A 647 41.44 20.28 -12.78
C LEU A 647 40.78 18.91 -12.87
N ARG A 648 40.81 18.14 -11.78
CA ARG A 648 40.22 16.81 -11.71
C ARG A 648 39.27 16.70 -10.53
N GLY A 649 38.04 16.28 -10.80
CA GLY A 649 37.05 15.92 -9.79
C GLY A 649 36.80 14.42 -9.80
N VAL A 650 36.57 13.86 -8.62
CA VAL A 650 36.20 12.45 -8.45
C VAL A 650 34.82 12.39 -7.81
N PHE A 651 33.98 11.52 -8.32
CA PHE A 651 32.61 11.33 -7.84
C PHE A 651 32.40 9.90 -7.39
N ASN A 652 31.72 9.73 -6.25
CA ASN A 652 31.14 8.45 -5.89
C ASN A 652 29.88 8.24 -6.71
N LEU A 653 29.71 7.05 -7.27
CA LEU A 653 28.67 6.78 -8.27
C LEU A 653 27.29 6.47 -7.70
N GLY A 654 27.11 6.49 -6.37
CA GLY A 654 25.84 6.05 -5.77
C GLY A 654 25.47 4.63 -6.18
N ARG A 655 26.47 3.75 -6.34
CA ARG A 655 26.30 2.36 -6.82
C ARG A 655 25.72 2.25 -8.25
N GLY A 656 25.87 3.31 -9.04
CA GLY A 656 25.81 3.25 -10.50
C GLY A 656 27.07 2.62 -11.10
N ASP A 657 26.96 2.18 -12.35
CA ASP A 657 28.01 1.46 -13.07
C ASP A 657 28.99 2.41 -13.75
N SER A 658 28.58 3.64 -14.08
CA SER A 658 29.46 4.66 -14.67
C SER A 658 28.88 6.07 -14.53
N LEU A 659 29.69 7.08 -14.88
CA LEU A 659 29.26 8.46 -15.11
C LEU A 659 29.04 8.74 -16.59
N ALA A 660 28.18 9.71 -16.86
CA ALA A 660 28.17 10.45 -18.11
C ALA A 660 28.02 11.95 -17.85
N LEU A 661 28.45 12.73 -18.84
CA LEU A 661 28.14 14.16 -18.92
C LEU A 661 27.16 14.38 -20.07
N ASN A 662 25.89 14.52 -19.74
CA ASN A 662 24.82 14.66 -20.72
C ASN A 662 24.75 16.10 -21.24
N ASN A 663 24.39 16.25 -22.53
CA ASN A 663 24.15 17.52 -23.22
C ASN A 663 25.28 18.56 -23.17
N SER A 664 26.54 18.14 -23.01
CA SER A 664 27.68 19.07 -22.99
C SER A 664 27.86 19.86 -24.29
N GLY A 665 27.30 19.38 -25.41
CA GLY A 665 27.28 20.10 -26.69
C GLY A 665 26.24 21.24 -26.75
N TYR A 666 25.27 21.27 -25.85
CA TYR A 666 24.26 22.33 -25.79
C TYR A 666 24.85 23.56 -25.11
N GLY A 667 25.05 24.64 -25.87
CA GLY A 667 25.64 25.88 -25.36
C GLY A 667 27.14 25.82 -25.04
N GLY A 668 27.82 24.71 -25.34
CA GLY A 668 29.25 24.53 -25.07
C GLY A 668 29.61 24.44 -23.58
N ASP A 669 28.66 24.02 -22.73
CA ASP A 669 28.88 23.88 -21.29
C ASP A 669 29.45 22.50 -20.93
N PHE A 670 30.70 22.47 -20.50
CA PHE A 670 31.39 21.25 -20.07
C PHE A 670 31.42 21.06 -18.55
N ALA A 671 30.77 21.94 -17.78
CA ALA A 671 30.89 21.95 -16.32
C ALA A 671 29.97 20.93 -15.64
N GLY A 672 28.81 20.61 -16.23
CA GLY A 672 27.93 19.57 -15.68
C GLY A 672 27.37 19.87 -14.29
N ALA A 673 27.06 21.14 -14.04
CA ALA A 673 26.75 21.74 -12.73
C ALA A 673 27.90 21.87 -11.72
N MET A 674 29.14 21.63 -12.15
CA MET A 674 30.30 22.08 -11.39
C MET A 674 30.50 23.58 -11.57
N GLN A 675 31.05 24.23 -10.56
CA GLN A 675 31.59 25.58 -10.68
C GLN A 675 33.03 25.60 -10.19
N PHE A 676 33.88 26.31 -10.91
CA PHE A 676 35.31 26.42 -10.62
C PHE A 676 35.69 27.88 -10.40
N ALA A 677 36.57 28.15 -9.43
CA ALA A 677 37.03 29.51 -9.14
C ALA A 677 38.44 29.50 -8.56
N THR A 678 39.11 30.65 -8.59
CA THR A 678 40.41 30.89 -7.94
C THR A 678 40.26 31.42 -6.51
N ALA A 679 39.03 31.70 -6.08
CA ALA A 679 38.69 32.14 -4.74
C ALA A 679 37.46 31.39 -4.22
N SER A 680 37.44 31.10 -2.92
CA SER A 680 36.34 30.39 -2.24
C SER A 680 35.00 31.11 -2.25
N THR A 681 34.97 32.39 -2.65
CA THR A 681 33.74 33.18 -2.78
C THR A 681 32.96 32.87 -4.07
N PHE A 682 33.59 32.26 -5.08
CA PHE A 682 33.01 32.00 -6.41
C PHE A 682 32.40 33.25 -7.08
N ALA A 683 32.92 34.44 -6.78
CA ALA A 683 32.43 35.70 -7.37
C ALA A 683 32.65 35.80 -8.89
N SER A 684 33.63 35.06 -9.43
CA SER A 684 33.93 34.99 -10.85
C SER A 684 34.22 33.54 -11.24
N PRO A 685 33.17 32.72 -11.48
CA PRO A 685 33.35 31.33 -11.90
C PRO A 685 34.05 31.26 -13.26
N ILE A 686 34.88 30.23 -13.44
CA ILE A 686 35.65 29.98 -14.65
C ILE A 686 35.05 28.75 -15.35
N ALA A 687 34.68 28.91 -16.62
CA ALA A 687 34.10 27.84 -17.40
C ALA A 687 35.18 26.92 -18.00
N PRO A 688 35.00 25.58 -17.94
CA PRO A 688 35.86 24.65 -18.65
C PRO A 688 35.64 24.74 -20.17
N THR A 689 36.67 24.44 -20.95
CA THR A 689 36.66 24.42 -22.42
C THR A 689 36.57 23.01 -23.01
N ALA A 690 36.87 21.98 -22.21
CA ALA A 690 36.70 20.58 -22.57
C ALA A 690 36.67 19.73 -21.30
N PHE A 691 36.32 18.46 -21.44
CA PHE A 691 36.38 17.48 -20.37
C PHE A 691 36.77 16.10 -20.90
N THR A 692 37.26 15.23 -20.02
CA THR A 692 37.47 13.81 -20.27
C THR A 692 37.00 13.03 -19.04
N ILE A 693 36.21 11.98 -19.25
CA ILE A 693 35.80 11.07 -18.18
C ILE A 693 36.78 9.90 -18.15
N ASP A 694 37.18 9.45 -16.97
CA ASP A 694 38.01 8.25 -16.83
C ASP A 694 37.36 7.06 -17.57
N ALA A 695 38.16 6.22 -18.21
CA ALA A 695 37.64 5.12 -19.03
C ALA A 695 36.79 4.10 -18.26
N SER A 696 37.03 3.93 -16.95
CA SER A 696 36.29 3.00 -16.11
C SER A 696 36.26 3.48 -14.65
N PRO A 697 35.20 3.17 -13.89
CA PRO A 697 35.19 3.39 -12.45
C PRO A 697 36.18 2.50 -11.70
N VAL A 698 36.54 2.92 -10.49
CA VAL A 698 37.39 2.20 -9.54
C VAL A 698 36.58 1.86 -8.29
N ASP A 699 36.62 0.60 -7.84
CA ASP A 699 36.05 0.20 -6.55
C ASP A 699 36.99 0.63 -5.41
N ILE A 700 36.47 1.45 -4.51
CA ILE A 700 37.20 1.94 -3.33
C ILE A 700 36.88 1.15 -2.05
N GLY A 701 36.18 0.02 -2.19
CA GLY A 701 35.81 -0.88 -1.11
C GLY A 701 34.31 -0.82 -0.78
N GLY A 702 33.77 -1.97 -0.35
CA GLY A 702 32.35 -2.08 0.04
C GLY A 702 31.36 -1.95 -1.13
N GLY A 703 31.82 -2.14 -2.37
CA GLY A 703 31.01 -1.98 -3.58
C GLY A 703 30.72 -0.52 -3.92
N VAL A 704 31.55 0.42 -3.43
CA VAL A 704 31.45 1.84 -3.75
C VAL A 704 32.37 2.12 -4.93
N LEU A 705 31.77 2.43 -6.08
CA LEU A 705 32.51 2.83 -7.27
C LEU A 705 32.75 4.35 -7.28
N GLN A 706 33.94 4.75 -7.70
CA GLN A 706 34.32 6.12 -8.01
C GLN A 706 34.74 6.28 -9.45
N GLN A 707 34.44 7.42 -10.07
CA GLN A 707 34.95 7.75 -11.39
C GLN A 707 35.28 9.24 -11.47
N GLY A 708 36.38 9.58 -12.14
CA GLY A 708 36.86 10.94 -12.27
C GLY A 708 36.45 11.60 -13.58
N ILE A 709 36.39 12.92 -13.54
CA ILE A 709 36.29 13.81 -14.70
C ILE A 709 37.44 14.81 -14.62
N GLU A 710 38.21 14.93 -15.70
CA GLU A 710 39.20 15.97 -15.89
C GLU A 710 38.62 17.07 -16.76
N TRP A 711 38.78 18.33 -16.34
CA TRP A 711 38.39 19.51 -17.10
C TRP A 711 39.60 20.31 -17.54
N ASP A 712 39.59 20.71 -18.80
CA ASP A 712 40.55 21.66 -19.37
C ASP A 712 39.99 23.08 -19.35
N PHE A 713 40.86 24.06 -19.14
CA PHE A 713 40.51 25.47 -19.10
C PHE A 713 41.41 26.28 -20.02
N ALA A 714 40.86 27.36 -20.60
CA ALA A 714 41.64 28.29 -21.40
C ALA A 714 42.69 29.03 -20.55
N GLY A 715 43.93 29.08 -21.04
CA GLY A 715 45.03 29.78 -20.36
C GLY A 715 45.53 29.05 -19.12
N THR A 716 45.92 29.80 -18.08
CA THR A 716 46.42 29.26 -16.79
C THR A 716 45.74 29.89 -15.58
N PRO A 717 44.39 29.91 -15.54
CA PRO A 717 43.66 30.70 -14.55
C PRO A 717 43.92 30.24 -13.11
N PHE A 718 44.32 28.98 -12.91
CA PHE A 718 44.59 28.41 -11.59
C PHE A 718 46.09 28.42 -11.29
N ALA A 719 46.80 29.54 -11.42
CA ALA A 719 48.21 29.60 -11.01
C ALA A 719 48.38 29.34 -9.49
N GLY A 720 47.46 29.87 -8.68
CA GLY A 720 47.36 29.63 -7.23
C GLY A 720 46.42 28.48 -6.86
N ALA A 721 45.59 28.70 -5.83
CA ALA A 721 44.57 27.74 -5.40
C ALA A 721 43.45 27.59 -6.43
N ALA A 722 42.85 26.40 -6.49
CA ALA A 722 41.63 26.14 -7.22
C ALA A 722 40.52 25.74 -6.25
N PHE A 723 39.30 26.19 -6.52
CA PHE A 723 38.11 25.86 -5.74
C PHE A 723 37.05 25.28 -6.65
N ALA A 724 36.36 24.24 -6.21
CA ALA A 724 35.25 23.64 -6.94
C ALA A 724 34.04 23.39 -6.03
N ARG A 725 32.83 23.63 -6.54
CA ARG A 725 31.58 23.23 -5.90
C ARG A 725 30.66 22.53 -6.88
N ALA A 726 29.79 21.66 -6.37
CA ALA A 726 28.98 20.74 -7.17
C ALA A 726 27.49 20.94 -6.93
N ALA A 727 26.73 21.20 -8.00
CA ALA A 727 25.27 21.27 -8.01
C ALA A 727 24.61 22.18 -6.94
N ILE A 728 25.26 23.31 -6.61
CA ILE A 728 24.74 24.34 -5.68
C ILE A 728 24.27 25.57 -6.46
N GLY A 729 23.17 26.17 -6.01
CA GLY A 729 22.61 27.38 -6.61
C GLY A 729 21.21 27.14 -7.15
N ASP A 730 20.72 28.14 -7.87
CA ASP A 730 19.30 28.31 -8.17
C ASP A 730 18.87 27.54 -9.43
N ASN A 731 19.82 27.40 -10.34
CA ASN A 731 19.73 26.53 -11.51
C ASN A 731 21.13 25.98 -11.82
N PRO A 732 21.63 25.05 -10.99
CA PRO A 732 23.03 24.65 -11.06
C PRO A 732 23.39 24.02 -12.41
N TYR A 733 22.41 23.49 -13.14
CA TYR A 733 22.59 22.85 -14.44
C TYR A 733 22.52 23.84 -15.62
N ASN A 734 21.99 25.06 -15.43
CA ASN A 734 21.87 26.05 -16.50
C ASN A 734 22.07 27.49 -15.97
N LEU A 735 23.31 27.78 -15.59
CA LEU A 735 23.72 29.05 -14.99
C LEU A 735 23.59 30.25 -15.94
N ALA A 736 23.78 30.03 -17.24
CA ALA A 736 23.68 31.07 -18.26
C ALA A 736 22.26 31.63 -18.41
N ASN A 737 21.24 30.90 -17.93
CA ASN A 737 19.85 31.29 -18.02
C ASN A 737 19.16 31.31 -16.65
N ASN A 738 19.87 31.70 -15.59
CA ASN A 738 19.33 31.84 -14.21
C ASN A 738 18.08 32.74 -14.12
N ALA A 739 17.84 33.62 -15.11
CA ALA A 739 16.66 34.48 -15.17
C ALA A 739 15.39 33.79 -15.73
N THR A 740 15.49 32.62 -16.38
CA THR A 740 14.34 31.89 -16.94
C THR A 740 14.47 30.38 -16.69
N ILE A 741 13.66 29.84 -15.77
CA ILE A 741 13.62 28.40 -15.48
C ILE A 741 12.98 27.68 -16.68
N ASN A 742 13.75 26.90 -17.42
CA ASN A 742 13.30 26.25 -18.65
C ASN A 742 12.57 24.93 -18.34
N ALA A 743 11.48 24.63 -19.04
CA ALA A 743 10.67 23.42 -18.81
C ALA A 743 11.36 22.11 -19.27
N ASP A 744 12.55 22.22 -19.86
CA ASP A 744 13.28 21.15 -20.55
C ASP A 744 14.77 21.13 -20.14
N LEU A 745 15.07 21.31 -18.84
CA LEU A 745 16.45 21.32 -18.35
C LEU A 745 17.17 20.00 -18.68
N VAL A 746 16.48 18.86 -18.61
CA VAL A 746 17.07 17.54 -18.94
C VAL A 746 17.66 17.48 -20.35
N ASN A 747 17.20 18.27 -21.32
CA ASN A 747 17.72 18.29 -22.70
C ASN A 747 18.48 19.57 -23.06
N ARG A 748 18.56 20.55 -22.16
CA ARG A 748 19.10 21.91 -22.44
C ARG A 748 20.10 22.39 -21.41
N ALA A 749 20.68 21.46 -20.66
CA ALA A 749 21.60 21.72 -19.56
C ALA A 749 22.66 20.62 -19.51
N SER A 750 23.91 21.01 -19.26
CA SER A 750 25.00 20.08 -19.05
C SER A 750 24.84 19.42 -17.68
N MET A 751 24.81 18.09 -17.60
CA MET A 751 24.53 17.38 -16.36
C MET A 751 25.46 16.19 -16.15
N ILE A 752 26.14 16.14 -15.02
CA ILE A 752 26.78 14.91 -14.53
C ILE A 752 25.69 13.97 -14.04
N VAL A 753 25.66 12.76 -14.57
CA VAL A 753 24.69 11.72 -14.20
C VAL A 753 25.39 10.41 -13.89
N ALA A 754 24.84 9.63 -12.95
CA ALA A 754 25.17 8.22 -12.82
C ALA A 754 24.31 7.39 -13.78
N LEU A 755 24.94 6.40 -14.41
CA LEU A 755 24.30 5.44 -15.31
C LEU A 755 24.30 4.05 -14.65
N LYS A 756 23.21 3.32 -14.82
CA LYS A 756 23.08 1.92 -14.43
C LYS A 756 22.19 1.19 -15.41
N ALA A 757 22.59 0.00 -15.84
CA ALA A 757 21.82 -0.76 -16.82
C ALA A 757 20.40 -1.05 -16.29
N GLY A 758 19.39 -0.79 -17.12
CA GLY A 758 17.97 -1.00 -16.77
C GLY A 758 17.36 0.04 -15.83
N GLU A 759 18.15 1.03 -15.38
CA GLU A 759 17.72 2.10 -14.49
C GLU A 759 17.84 3.46 -15.21
N PRO A 760 17.05 4.48 -14.81
CA PRO A 760 17.21 5.84 -15.32
C PRO A 760 18.59 6.42 -15.00
N SER A 761 19.05 7.38 -15.80
CA SER A 761 20.14 8.26 -15.38
C SER A 761 19.69 9.17 -14.24
N VAL A 762 20.52 9.31 -13.20
CA VAL A 762 20.23 10.19 -12.05
C VAL A 762 21.27 11.30 -11.96
N GLU A 763 20.83 12.55 -11.89
CA GLU A 763 21.69 13.73 -11.79
C GLU A 763 22.48 13.79 -10.47
N MET A 764 23.61 14.48 -10.52
CA MET A 764 24.49 14.69 -9.37
C MET A 764 23.77 15.39 -8.20
N GLN A 765 24.11 14.98 -6.98
CA GLN A 765 23.63 15.63 -5.76
C GLN A 765 24.42 16.92 -5.48
N PRO A 766 23.79 17.93 -4.84
CA PRO A 766 24.54 19.05 -4.26
C PRO A 766 25.61 18.55 -3.29
N TYR A 767 26.78 19.19 -3.31
CA TYR A 767 27.82 18.95 -2.31
C TYR A 767 27.59 19.84 -1.09
N TYR A 768 27.26 19.22 0.04
CA TYR A 768 27.24 19.88 1.35
C TYR A 768 28.30 19.27 2.26
N SER A 769 28.92 20.12 3.08
CA SER A 769 29.91 19.70 4.06
C SER A 769 29.45 19.98 5.50
N PRO A 770 29.92 19.21 6.50
CA PRO A 770 29.62 19.50 7.90
C PRO A 770 30.21 20.82 8.42
N ASP A 771 31.26 21.34 7.78
CA ASP A 771 32.04 22.49 8.24
C ASP A 771 31.56 23.84 7.68
N GLY A 772 30.46 23.87 6.93
CA GLY A 772 29.98 25.11 6.28
C GLY A 772 30.52 25.31 4.87
N ASN A 773 31.69 24.74 4.54
CA ASN A 773 32.40 24.95 3.29
C ASN A 773 31.88 24.04 2.18
N ASP A 774 30.84 24.48 1.48
CA ASP A 774 30.22 23.73 0.38
C ASP A 774 31.06 23.79 -0.93
N TYR A 775 32.37 23.70 -0.80
CA TYR A 775 33.35 23.63 -1.87
C TYR A 775 34.53 22.75 -1.44
N ARG A 776 35.34 22.35 -2.42
CA ARG A 776 36.64 21.69 -2.21
C ARG A 776 37.75 22.57 -2.75
N GLN A 777 38.90 22.55 -2.09
CA GLN A 777 40.09 23.30 -2.48
C GLN A 777 41.20 22.35 -2.96
N ALA A 778 41.93 22.76 -3.99
CA ALA A 778 43.09 22.06 -4.53
C ALA A 778 44.27 23.01 -4.80
#